data_AF-A0A8H9LBY2-F1
#
_entry.id   AF-A0A8H9LBY2-F1
#
_cell.length_a   1.000
_cell.length_b   1.000
_cell.length_c   1.000
_cell.angle_alpha   90.00
_cell.angle_beta   90.00
_cell.angle_gamma   90.00
#
_symmetry.space_group_name_H-M   'P 1'
#
loop_
_entity.id
_entity.type
_entity.pdbx_description
1 polymer ?
#
loop_
_entity_poly.entity_id
_entity_poly.type
_entity_poly.pdbx_seq_one_letter_code
_entity_poly.pdbx_strand_id
1 'polypeptide(L)'
;MRTALFPEGFVWGVSTSAFQIEGATDRDGRGPSIWDAFAGGEYGDPACDHYARHPEDVRLMQDLGIAAYRFSVSWPRVLPEGHGRVNGPGLDFYDRLVDELLEAGIAPYATLYHWDLPQALQDGGGWTSRDTARHFADYARVVYDRIGDRVDTWFTFNEPWVAAFLGYGSGVHAPGLRSAADAFVSAHHMLLAHGLGLEALRAQGAARAGVVLNLSPVLTPAQLGDMSAGIPDEDAAAVARIDALHNRQFLEPLLRGRYPAELLPLIERTAGLGHIRDGDLDVIGRPVDLLGVNYYTPIAVQAQPSAPADPAFPGSEGVLFCSVPTAVTAMGWPIMPSGLSLLLRRLSEEYPETELMITENGADFEDVVTGDGIHDVDRISFVEEHLRALRTSIDEGARVRGYLLWSLLDCVEWADGYRRKFGIVHVDFTTQRRLLKDSALWYRDVVKRNGLGAERPKRPTLETVAARARVSRATVSRVVNGEARVSPDVRATVLRAVQELGYVPNAAARSLVTRRTDSVALVLSVPRHGGEALTSAVVQYVTSVLEGAGKQITLMLADTPESHRRIIRHVEARQVDGVVLVPPDGPDTLTERLARTGVPVVLLGKPAIASLVPHVDVDNGGGAREAARHLLDRGRRRIGVICGPLDLVAVQDRLAGHLATLHEDGLRPVIAPAGLDSGSGAAAARELLSGGQDLDALFATSDELAIGAMRAAREEGLRVPEDLAVVGFGDIHAASCTTPALTTVRVPVADQALALARLLLSRLDGRHTSSVVLPTRLVVRATT
;
A
#
# COMPACT_ATOMS: atom_id res chain seq x y z
N MET A 1 -9.50 21.42 -34.69
CA MET A 1 -8.67 20.90 -33.57
C MET A 1 -7.33 20.51 -34.16
N ARG A 2 -6.24 21.13 -33.71
CA ARG A 2 -4.89 20.89 -34.25
C ARG A 2 -4.27 19.67 -33.58
N THR A 3 -3.67 18.79 -34.36
CA THR A 3 -2.69 17.79 -33.89
C THR A 3 -1.54 18.50 -33.18
N ALA A 4 -1.07 17.93 -32.06
CA ALA A 4 0.03 18.46 -31.27
C ALA A 4 1.30 17.65 -31.59
N LEU A 5 2.02 18.08 -32.64
CA LEU A 5 3.28 17.47 -33.07
C LEU A 5 4.44 17.97 -32.21
N PHE A 6 5.39 17.09 -31.92
CA PHE A 6 6.63 17.43 -31.24
C PHE A 6 7.70 17.85 -32.26
N PRO A 7 8.78 18.53 -31.82
CA PRO A 7 9.87 18.92 -32.69
C PRO A 7 10.45 17.73 -33.46
N GLU A 8 11.01 18.00 -34.64
CA GLU A 8 11.80 17.01 -35.37
C GLU A 8 13.00 16.58 -34.50
N GLY A 9 13.28 15.27 -34.47
CA GLY A 9 14.33 14.70 -33.62
C GLY A 9 13.95 14.54 -32.14
N PHE A 10 12.70 14.81 -31.75
CA PHE A 10 12.23 14.52 -30.38
C PHE A 10 12.30 13.02 -30.09
N VAL A 11 12.98 12.65 -29.00
CA VAL A 11 13.21 11.25 -28.65
C VAL A 11 12.03 10.68 -27.86
N TRP A 12 11.47 9.57 -28.34
CA TRP A 12 10.45 8.82 -27.63
C TRP A 12 11.00 7.49 -27.14
N GLY A 13 10.82 7.21 -25.86
CA GLY A 13 11.37 6.02 -25.25
C GLY A 13 10.60 5.49 -24.06
N VAL A 14 11.16 4.47 -23.44
CA VAL A 14 10.66 3.86 -22.20
C VAL A 14 11.81 3.68 -21.22
N SER A 15 11.50 3.59 -19.93
CA SER A 15 12.48 3.41 -18.87
C SER A 15 12.13 2.23 -17.94
N THR A 16 13.18 1.64 -17.36
CA THR A 16 13.14 0.57 -16.35
C THR A 16 14.39 0.64 -15.45
N SER A 17 14.42 -0.13 -14.36
CA SER A 17 15.61 -0.30 -13.52
C SER A 17 15.93 -1.78 -13.29
N ALA A 18 17.21 -2.08 -13.08
CA ALA A 18 17.76 -3.43 -13.00
C ALA A 18 17.06 -4.29 -11.94
N PHE A 19 17.09 -3.86 -10.67
CA PHE A 19 16.50 -4.65 -9.58
C PHE A 19 14.99 -4.89 -9.77
N GLN A 20 14.28 -3.94 -10.39
CA GLN A 20 12.83 -4.04 -10.56
C GLN A 20 12.41 -5.06 -11.64
N ILE A 21 13.26 -5.33 -12.64
CA ILE A 21 12.90 -6.19 -13.78
C ILE A 21 13.79 -7.42 -13.99
N GLU A 22 15.07 -7.39 -13.60
CA GLU A 22 16.04 -8.38 -14.06
C GLU A 22 15.81 -9.79 -13.51
N GLY A 23 15.55 -9.94 -12.21
CA GLY A 23 15.58 -11.27 -11.59
C GLY A 23 17.01 -11.79 -11.43
N ALA A 24 17.17 -13.10 -11.33
CA ALA A 24 18.48 -13.78 -11.42
C ALA A 24 19.51 -13.20 -10.43
N THR A 25 19.08 -13.05 -9.18
CA THR A 25 19.83 -12.34 -8.13
C THR A 25 21.09 -13.09 -7.68
N ASP A 26 21.18 -14.39 -7.97
CA ASP A 26 22.27 -15.31 -7.62
C ASP A 26 23.04 -15.87 -8.84
N ARG A 27 22.73 -15.43 -10.07
CA ARG A 27 23.35 -15.94 -11.30
C ARG A 27 24.61 -15.17 -11.71
N ASP A 28 25.48 -15.88 -12.44
CA ASP A 28 26.66 -15.33 -13.12
C ASP A 28 27.55 -14.47 -12.22
N GLY A 29 27.65 -14.83 -10.94
CA GLY A 29 28.56 -14.20 -9.97
C GLY A 29 28.09 -12.85 -9.42
N ARG A 30 26.82 -12.47 -9.60
CA ARG A 30 26.24 -11.28 -8.97
C ARG A 30 26.36 -11.34 -7.44
N GLY A 31 26.83 -10.26 -6.82
CA GLY A 31 26.80 -10.09 -5.37
C GLY A 31 25.43 -9.62 -4.85
N PRO A 32 25.13 -9.73 -3.55
CA PRO A 32 23.91 -9.16 -2.99
C PRO A 32 23.95 -7.63 -3.02
N SER A 33 22.83 -6.99 -3.32
CA SER A 33 22.59 -5.56 -3.14
C SER A 33 21.90 -5.27 -1.81
N ILE A 34 21.84 -3.99 -1.44
CA ILE A 34 21.04 -3.52 -0.30
C ILE A 34 19.56 -3.85 -0.43
N TRP A 35 19.03 -3.97 -1.66
CA TRP A 35 17.64 -4.35 -1.88
C TRP A 35 17.41 -5.85 -1.68
N ASP A 36 18.38 -6.71 -2.03
CA ASP A 36 18.30 -8.14 -1.73
C ASP A 36 18.23 -8.36 -0.20
N ALA A 37 19.06 -7.63 0.56
CA ALA A 37 19.07 -7.68 2.01
C ALA A 37 17.80 -7.09 2.63
N PHE A 38 17.33 -5.93 2.14
CA PHE A 38 16.14 -5.25 2.66
C PHE A 38 14.85 -6.01 2.39
N ALA A 39 14.70 -6.60 1.20
CA ALA A 39 13.52 -7.38 0.82
C ALA A 39 13.51 -8.80 1.41
N GLY A 40 14.59 -9.25 2.06
CA GLY A 40 14.70 -10.62 2.58
C GLY A 40 14.56 -11.71 1.52
N GLY A 41 14.83 -11.39 0.25
CA GLY A 41 14.60 -12.27 -0.90
C GLY A 41 13.14 -12.44 -1.35
N GLU A 42 12.17 -11.72 -0.76
CA GLU A 42 10.75 -11.80 -1.18
C GLU A 42 10.48 -11.14 -2.53
N TYR A 43 11.24 -10.08 -2.84
CA TYR A 43 11.08 -9.26 -4.04
C TYR A 43 12.40 -9.23 -4.81
N GLY A 44 12.33 -9.25 -6.14
CA GLY A 44 13.51 -9.15 -7.00
C GLY A 44 13.95 -10.45 -7.68
N ASP A 45 13.39 -11.61 -7.33
CA ASP A 45 13.55 -12.85 -8.11
C ASP A 45 12.19 -13.61 -8.22
N PRO A 46 11.72 -13.98 -9.43
CA PRO A 46 12.31 -13.67 -10.72
C PRO A 46 12.07 -12.22 -11.19
N ALA A 47 11.34 -11.39 -10.44
CA ALA A 47 10.86 -10.09 -10.94
C ALA A 47 10.13 -10.26 -12.30
N CYS A 48 10.64 -9.64 -13.37
CA CYS A 48 10.16 -9.85 -14.74
C CYS A 48 10.98 -10.89 -15.52
N ASP A 49 11.98 -11.53 -14.89
CA ASP A 49 12.92 -12.47 -15.51
C ASP A 49 13.62 -11.85 -16.73
N HIS A 50 13.80 -10.52 -16.75
CA HIS A 50 14.36 -9.79 -17.88
C HIS A 50 15.80 -10.23 -18.17
N TYR A 51 16.55 -10.66 -17.15
CA TYR A 51 17.92 -11.19 -17.36
C TYR A 51 17.96 -12.36 -18.35
N ALA A 52 16.93 -13.20 -18.37
CA ALA A 52 16.82 -14.31 -19.31
C ALA A 52 15.96 -13.98 -20.55
N ARG A 53 15.09 -12.96 -20.45
CA ARG A 53 14.05 -12.64 -21.43
C ARG A 53 14.25 -11.32 -22.16
N HIS A 54 15.40 -10.67 -21.99
CA HIS A 54 15.68 -9.42 -22.67
C HIS A 54 15.48 -9.46 -24.19
N PRO A 55 15.70 -10.57 -24.94
CA PRO A 55 15.40 -10.57 -26.38
C PRO A 55 13.90 -10.47 -26.69
N GLU A 56 13.04 -11.03 -25.82
CA GLU A 56 11.59 -10.89 -25.92
C GLU A 56 11.18 -9.43 -25.68
N ASP A 57 11.74 -8.82 -24.64
CA ASP A 57 11.42 -7.44 -24.24
C ASP A 57 11.97 -6.40 -25.26
N VAL A 58 13.15 -6.64 -25.85
CA VAL A 58 13.71 -5.82 -26.94
C VAL A 58 12.83 -5.90 -28.18
N ARG A 59 12.36 -7.10 -28.54
CA ARG A 59 11.43 -7.26 -29.66
C ARG A 59 10.10 -6.55 -29.43
N LEU A 60 9.57 -6.57 -28.20
CA LEU A 60 8.38 -5.81 -27.84
C LEU A 60 8.59 -4.31 -28.05
N MET A 61 9.75 -3.76 -27.63
CA MET A 61 10.09 -2.35 -27.87
C MET A 61 10.19 -2.03 -29.36
N GLN A 62 10.78 -2.92 -30.16
CA GLN A 62 10.87 -2.77 -31.61
C GLN A 62 9.47 -2.74 -32.27
N ASP A 63 8.58 -3.67 -31.89
CA ASP A 63 7.22 -3.74 -32.41
C ASP A 63 6.37 -2.51 -32.03
N LEU A 64 6.66 -1.91 -30.87
CA LEU A 64 6.07 -0.65 -30.41
C LEU A 64 6.71 0.59 -31.05
N GLY A 65 7.81 0.44 -31.80
CA GLY A 65 8.51 1.54 -32.47
C GLY A 65 9.24 2.48 -31.52
N ILE A 66 9.63 1.99 -30.34
CA ILE A 66 10.38 2.75 -29.33
C ILE A 66 11.76 3.12 -29.89
N ALA A 67 12.17 4.39 -29.77
CA ALA A 67 13.43 4.87 -30.34
C ALA A 67 14.58 4.86 -29.32
N ALA A 68 14.29 4.90 -28.02
CA ALA A 68 15.28 4.84 -26.96
C ALA A 68 14.80 4.00 -25.78
N TYR A 69 15.72 3.25 -25.18
CA TYR A 69 15.46 2.48 -23.98
C TYR A 69 16.45 2.88 -22.89
N ARG A 70 15.91 3.41 -21.78
CA ARG A 70 16.68 3.71 -20.59
C ARG A 70 16.62 2.53 -19.61
N PHE A 71 17.78 1.96 -19.32
CA PHE A 71 17.96 0.91 -18.34
C PHE A 71 19.03 1.30 -17.32
N SER A 72 19.09 0.60 -16.19
CA SER A 72 20.22 0.74 -15.26
C SER A 72 21.14 -0.47 -15.31
N VAL A 73 22.42 -0.24 -15.04
CA VAL A 73 23.42 -1.30 -14.88
C VAL A 73 23.50 -1.64 -13.40
N SER A 74 23.36 -2.91 -13.05
CA SER A 74 23.42 -3.36 -11.66
C SER A 74 24.86 -3.40 -11.16
N TRP A 75 25.20 -2.49 -10.25
CA TRP A 75 26.55 -2.41 -9.67
C TRP A 75 27.02 -3.77 -9.09
N PRO A 76 26.25 -4.48 -8.27
CA PRO A 76 26.70 -5.77 -7.72
C PRO A 76 26.81 -6.89 -8.76
N ARG A 77 26.28 -6.73 -9.98
CA ARG A 77 26.61 -7.65 -11.10
C ARG A 77 28.00 -7.39 -11.65
N VAL A 78 28.42 -6.14 -11.71
CA VAL A 78 29.70 -5.73 -12.33
C VAL A 78 30.86 -5.84 -11.36
N LEU A 79 30.64 -5.38 -10.12
CA LEU A 79 31.58 -5.45 -9.00
C LEU A 79 30.82 -6.04 -7.80
N PRO A 80 30.89 -7.37 -7.57
CA PRO A 80 30.11 -8.03 -6.52
C PRO A 80 30.39 -7.52 -5.10
N GLU A 81 31.64 -7.18 -4.82
CA GLU A 81 32.05 -6.54 -3.55
C GLU A 81 31.97 -5.00 -3.61
N GLY A 82 31.41 -4.46 -4.70
CA GLY A 82 31.33 -3.05 -5.05
C GLY A 82 32.63 -2.38 -5.47
N HIS A 83 33.78 -2.99 -5.21
CA HIS A 83 35.08 -2.57 -5.72
C HIS A 83 35.98 -3.77 -6.07
N GLY A 84 37.11 -3.50 -6.71
CA GLY A 84 38.13 -4.52 -6.98
C GLY A 84 37.79 -5.43 -8.17
N ARG A 85 37.47 -6.70 -7.92
CA ARG A 85 37.38 -7.72 -8.98
C ARG A 85 36.15 -7.49 -9.86
N VAL A 86 36.40 -7.20 -11.13
CA VAL A 86 35.36 -7.13 -12.18
C VAL A 86 34.80 -8.52 -12.47
N ASN A 87 33.48 -8.60 -12.52
CA ASN A 87 32.75 -9.81 -12.91
C ASN A 87 32.36 -9.75 -14.40
N GLY A 88 33.17 -10.38 -15.24
CA GLY A 88 32.96 -10.43 -16.70
C GLY A 88 31.57 -10.96 -17.11
N PRO A 89 31.11 -12.11 -16.61
CA PRO A 89 29.78 -12.64 -16.92
C PRO A 89 28.62 -11.68 -16.65
N GLY A 90 28.68 -10.91 -15.57
CA GLY A 90 27.69 -9.88 -15.26
C GLY A 90 27.68 -8.74 -16.28
N LEU A 91 28.85 -8.31 -16.75
CA LEU A 91 28.99 -7.33 -17.83
C LEU A 91 28.54 -7.86 -19.20
N ASP A 92 28.73 -9.15 -19.46
CA ASP A 92 28.36 -9.78 -20.73
C ASP A 92 26.84 -9.72 -20.99
N PHE A 93 26.03 -9.67 -19.92
CA PHE A 93 24.59 -9.42 -20.07
C PHE A 93 24.31 -8.03 -20.67
N TYR A 94 24.88 -6.98 -20.10
CA TYR A 94 24.67 -5.60 -20.59
C TYR A 94 25.30 -5.39 -21.97
N ASP A 95 26.43 -6.05 -22.26
CA ASP A 95 27.05 -6.07 -23.59
C ASP A 95 26.08 -6.61 -24.66
N ARG A 96 25.46 -7.77 -24.39
CA ARG A 96 24.45 -8.37 -25.29
C ARG A 96 23.18 -7.53 -25.39
N LEU A 97 22.70 -6.99 -24.27
CA LEU A 97 21.52 -6.12 -24.26
C LEU A 97 21.74 -4.89 -25.15
N VAL A 98 22.90 -4.25 -25.06
CA VAL A 98 23.26 -3.09 -25.89
C VAL A 98 23.31 -3.46 -27.38
N ASP A 99 23.92 -4.59 -27.72
CA ASP A 99 23.94 -5.09 -29.11
C ASP A 99 22.52 -5.33 -29.65
N GLU A 100 21.69 -6.04 -28.88
CA GLU A 100 20.31 -6.35 -29.29
C GLU A 100 19.45 -5.09 -29.46
N LEU A 101 19.62 -4.09 -28.59
CA LEU A 101 18.93 -2.80 -28.73
C LEU A 101 19.33 -2.10 -30.02
N LEU A 102 20.62 -2.02 -30.31
CA LEU A 102 21.13 -1.36 -31.51
C LEU A 102 20.72 -2.10 -32.79
N GLU A 103 20.76 -3.44 -32.79
CA GLU A 103 20.24 -4.27 -33.88
C GLU A 103 18.75 -4.04 -34.12
N ALA A 104 17.98 -3.78 -33.06
CA ALA A 104 16.57 -3.41 -33.13
C ALA A 104 16.32 -1.95 -33.55
N GLY A 105 17.36 -1.13 -33.67
CA GLY A 105 17.27 0.31 -33.98
C GLY A 105 16.86 1.18 -32.79
N ILE A 106 17.13 0.71 -31.56
CA ILE A 106 16.77 1.36 -30.30
C ILE A 106 18.05 1.92 -29.66
N ALA A 107 18.08 3.22 -29.35
CA ALA A 107 19.22 3.84 -28.70
C ALA A 107 19.31 3.44 -27.21
N PRO A 108 20.43 2.86 -26.75
CA PRO A 108 20.61 2.47 -25.35
C PRO A 108 21.02 3.66 -24.49
N TYR A 109 20.24 3.95 -23.45
CA TYR A 109 20.53 5.02 -22.47
C TYR A 109 20.83 4.37 -21.12
N ALA A 110 22.08 4.49 -20.64
CA ALA A 110 22.51 3.78 -19.44
C ALA A 110 22.44 4.65 -18.18
N THR A 111 21.85 4.11 -17.11
CA THR A 111 21.91 4.68 -15.75
C THR A 111 22.86 3.85 -14.88
N LEU A 112 23.90 4.47 -14.32
CA LEU A 112 24.90 3.74 -13.54
C LEU A 112 24.40 3.34 -12.15
N TYR A 113 23.70 4.23 -11.46
CA TYR A 113 23.16 3.95 -10.13
C TYR A 113 21.64 4.13 -10.09
N HIS A 114 20.93 3.03 -9.89
CA HIS A 114 19.48 3.00 -9.62
C HIS A 114 19.20 2.20 -8.35
N TRP A 115 19.80 2.67 -7.26
CA TRP A 115 19.51 2.31 -5.85
C TRP A 115 19.97 0.91 -5.40
N ASP A 116 20.59 0.11 -6.26
CA ASP A 116 21.03 -1.24 -5.98
C ASP A 116 22.50 -1.31 -5.54
N LEU A 117 22.87 -0.51 -4.52
CA LEU A 117 24.22 -0.52 -3.95
C LEU A 117 24.63 -1.95 -3.53
N PRO A 118 25.84 -2.42 -3.85
CA PRO A 118 26.37 -3.68 -3.33
C PRO A 118 26.33 -3.72 -1.80
N GLN A 119 25.81 -4.79 -1.22
CA GLN A 119 25.69 -4.94 0.23
C GLN A 119 27.05 -4.85 0.93
N ALA A 120 28.12 -5.36 0.29
CA ALA A 120 29.49 -5.26 0.81
C ALA A 120 29.93 -3.80 1.04
N LEU A 121 29.51 -2.86 0.19
CA LEU A 121 29.78 -1.43 0.42
C LEU A 121 28.93 -0.89 1.55
N GLN A 122 27.68 -1.33 1.68
CA GLN A 122 26.80 -0.93 2.78
C GLN A 122 27.30 -1.42 4.14
N ASP A 123 27.87 -2.62 4.21
CA ASP A 123 28.53 -3.16 5.40
C ASP A 123 29.74 -2.30 5.81
N GLY A 124 30.40 -1.66 4.84
CA GLY A 124 31.44 -0.65 5.03
C GLY A 124 30.94 0.78 5.30
N GLY A 125 29.63 0.98 5.50
CA GLY A 125 28.98 2.27 5.76
C GLY A 125 28.14 2.81 4.60
N GLY A 126 28.23 2.22 3.41
CA GLY A 126 27.43 2.61 2.24
C GLY A 126 27.64 4.08 1.87
N TRP A 127 26.57 4.81 1.59
CA TRP A 127 26.68 6.21 1.19
C TRP A 127 27.09 7.18 2.30
N THR A 128 27.06 6.78 3.57
CA THR A 128 27.66 7.62 4.63
C THR A 128 29.18 7.54 4.62
N SER A 129 29.76 6.49 4.04
CA SER A 129 31.19 6.41 3.75
C SER A 129 31.53 7.21 2.50
N ARG A 130 32.48 8.15 2.65
CA ARG A 130 32.96 8.97 1.54
C ARG A 130 33.66 8.14 0.45
N ASP A 131 34.30 7.04 0.82
CA ASP A 131 35.05 6.19 -0.12
C ASP A 131 34.12 5.54 -1.15
N THR A 132 32.84 5.34 -0.83
CA THR A 132 31.81 4.88 -1.77
C THR A 132 31.70 5.78 -3.01
N ALA A 133 31.91 7.09 -2.87
CA ALA A 133 31.93 8.00 -4.01
C ALA A 133 33.10 7.73 -4.98
N ARG A 134 34.25 7.28 -4.46
CA ARG A 134 35.41 6.89 -5.27
C ARG A 134 35.20 5.54 -5.93
N HIS A 135 34.66 4.57 -5.19
CA HIS A 135 34.30 3.27 -5.74
C HIS A 135 33.27 3.39 -6.87
N PHE A 136 32.33 4.34 -6.76
CA PHE A 136 31.39 4.63 -7.84
C PHE A 136 32.09 5.12 -9.11
N ALA A 137 33.12 5.96 -9.00
CA ALA A 137 33.88 6.41 -10.17
C ALA A 137 34.67 5.26 -10.85
N ASP A 138 35.26 4.36 -10.05
CA ASP A 138 35.89 3.15 -10.56
C ASP A 138 34.89 2.23 -11.29
N TYR A 139 33.70 2.06 -10.69
CA TYR A 139 32.60 1.33 -11.29
C TYR A 139 32.15 1.95 -12.62
N ALA A 140 31.93 3.27 -12.65
CA ALA A 140 31.55 4.01 -13.85
C ALA A 140 32.55 3.78 -14.99
N ARG A 141 33.85 3.81 -14.69
CA ARG A 141 34.92 3.51 -15.64
C ARG A 141 34.82 2.08 -16.18
N VAL A 142 34.65 1.09 -15.30
CA VAL A 142 34.54 -0.33 -15.71
C VAL A 142 33.35 -0.58 -16.63
N VAL A 143 32.19 0.04 -16.33
CA VAL A 143 31.00 -0.08 -17.20
C VAL A 143 31.25 0.59 -18.55
N TYR A 144 31.82 1.79 -18.56
CA TYR A 144 32.14 2.50 -19.79
C TYR A 144 33.14 1.71 -20.65
N ASP A 145 34.18 1.12 -20.07
CA ASP A 145 35.17 0.32 -20.80
C ASP A 145 34.53 -0.87 -21.56
N ARG A 146 33.33 -1.33 -21.15
CA ARG A 146 32.61 -2.44 -21.80
C ARG A 146 31.63 -2.00 -22.90
N ILE A 147 30.82 -0.97 -22.64
CA ILE A 147 29.69 -0.58 -23.52
C ILE A 147 29.72 0.90 -23.95
N GLY A 148 30.74 1.65 -23.54
CA GLY A 148 30.98 3.07 -23.82
C GLY A 148 31.09 3.46 -25.29
N ASP A 149 31.47 2.51 -26.13
CA ASP A 149 31.60 2.68 -27.57
C ASP A 149 30.24 2.73 -28.30
N ARG A 150 29.19 2.20 -27.66
CA ARG A 150 27.85 1.99 -28.24
C ARG A 150 26.74 2.77 -27.52
N VAL A 151 26.92 3.09 -26.24
CA VAL A 151 25.97 3.87 -25.44
C VAL A 151 26.28 5.37 -25.56
N ASP A 152 25.32 6.13 -26.09
CA ASP A 152 25.51 7.55 -26.40
C ASP A 152 25.15 8.50 -25.23
N THR A 153 24.27 8.05 -24.33
CA THR A 153 23.67 8.89 -23.28
C THR A 153 23.79 8.19 -21.93
N TRP A 154 24.47 8.86 -20.99
CA TRP A 154 24.78 8.33 -19.67
C TRP A 154 24.14 9.15 -18.57
N PHE A 155 23.56 8.46 -17.59
CA PHE A 155 23.10 9.05 -16.34
C PHE A 155 23.88 8.44 -15.17
N THR A 156 24.53 9.26 -14.37
CA THR A 156 25.29 8.73 -13.22
C THR A 156 24.35 8.19 -12.14
N PHE A 157 23.30 8.94 -11.79
CA PHE A 157 22.38 8.64 -10.70
C PHE A 157 20.94 8.79 -11.16
N ASN A 158 20.09 7.89 -10.65
CA ASN A 158 18.65 8.09 -10.54
C ASN A 158 18.29 8.60 -9.13
N GLU A 159 17.62 9.75 -9.06
CA GLU A 159 16.88 10.21 -7.88
C GLU A 159 17.67 10.10 -6.56
N PRO A 160 18.80 10.80 -6.41
CA PRO A 160 19.59 10.77 -5.20
C PRO A 160 18.81 11.25 -3.97
N TRP A 161 17.76 12.08 -4.14
CA TRP A 161 16.85 12.44 -3.04
C TRP A 161 16.15 11.20 -2.49
N VAL A 162 15.60 10.34 -3.34
CA VAL A 162 14.89 9.13 -2.89
C VAL A 162 15.86 8.18 -2.19
N ALA A 163 17.01 7.90 -2.79
CA ALA A 163 18.01 7.00 -2.21
C ALA A 163 18.51 7.49 -0.83
N ALA A 164 18.76 8.79 -0.68
CA ALA A 164 19.25 9.36 0.58
C ALA A 164 18.14 9.47 1.63
N PHE A 165 17.00 10.10 1.29
CA PHE A 165 15.99 10.45 2.29
C PHE A 165 15.00 9.32 2.58
N LEU A 166 14.66 8.48 1.60
CA LEU A 166 13.84 7.29 1.88
C LEU A 166 14.69 6.11 2.38
N GLY A 167 15.96 6.03 1.98
CA GLY A 167 16.88 4.95 2.38
C GLY A 167 17.55 5.17 3.74
N TYR A 168 18.03 6.38 4.02
CA TYR A 168 18.75 6.72 5.25
C TYR A 168 17.95 7.59 6.23
N GLY A 169 16.94 8.33 5.77
CA GLY A 169 16.13 9.22 6.60
C GLY A 169 14.89 8.55 7.21
N SER A 170 13.93 8.15 6.37
CA SER A 170 12.68 7.52 6.80
C SER A 170 12.76 6.00 6.94
N GLY A 171 13.71 5.38 6.24
CA GLY A 171 13.92 3.93 6.19
C GLY A 171 12.79 3.18 5.48
N VAL A 172 12.07 3.85 4.57
CA VAL A 172 11.03 3.23 3.73
C VAL A 172 11.68 2.42 2.59
N HIS A 173 12.83 2.86 2.10
CA HIS A 173 13.63 2.15 1.09
C HIS A 173 14.90 1.54 1.70
N ALA A 174 15.55 0.64 0.96
CA ALA A 174 16.86 0.13 1.33
C ALA A 174 17.87 1.30 1.47
N PRO A 175 18.80 1.26 2.46
CA PRO A 175 19.06 0.17 3.41
C PRO A 175 18.16 0.14 4.66
N GLY A 176 17.10 0.94 4.73
CA GLY A 176 16.12 0.92 5.83
C GLY A 176 16.58 1.66 7.10
N LEU A 177 17.54 2.57 6.96
CA LEU A 177 18.08 3.33 8.09
C LEU A 177 17.19 4.55 8.41
N ARG A 178 17.21 4.98 9.68
CA ARG A 178 16.35 6.06 10.20
C ARG A 178 17.16 7.13 10.92
N SER A 179 17.99 7.84 10.17
CA SER A 179 18.94 8.83 10.65
C SER A 179 18.95 10.06 9.75
N ALA A 180 18.41 11.15 10.28
CA ALA A 180 18.41 12.44 9.59
C ALA A 180 19.83 12.93 9.24
N ALA A 181 20.80 12.66 10.12
CA ALA A 181 22.20 13.00 9.87
C ALA A 181 22.76 12.21 8.68
N ASP A 182 22.54 10.89 8.66
CA ASP A 182 23.02 10.02 7.59
C ASP A 182 22.34 10.33 6.25
N ALA A 183 21.09 10.79 6.25
CA ALA A 183 20.41 11.26 5.04
C ALA A 183 21.13 12.46 4.38
N PHE A 184 21.54 13.47 5.16
CA PHE A 184 22.30 14.60 4.61
C PHE A 184 23.72 14.20 4.18
N VAL A 185 24.41 13.38 4.99
CA VAL A 185 25.77 12.90 4.65
C VAL A 185 25.74 12.07 3.37
N SER A 186 24.80 11.12 3.26
CA SER A 186 24.65 10.28 2.06
C SER A 186 24.28 11.10 0.83
N ALA A 187 23.36 12.06 0.95
CA ALA A 187 23.01 12.97 -0.15
C ALA A 187 24.24 13.72 -0.68
N HIS A 188 25.10 14.23 0.21
CA HIS A 188 26.33 14.91 -0.20
C HIS A 188 27.32 13.96 -0.90
N HIS A 189 27.54 12.77 -0.37
CA HIS A 189 28.46 11.81 -0.99
C HIS A 189 27.94 11.25 -2.32
N MET A 190 26.62 11.11 -2.49
CA MET A 190 26.02 10.77 -3.80
C MET A 190 26.23 11.90 -4.83
N LEU A 191 26.09 13.16 -4.42
CA LEU A 191 26.43 14.30 -5.29
C LEU A 191 27.92 14.30 -5.66
N LEU A 192 28.81 14.05 -4.69
CA LEU A 192 30.24 13.93 -4.96
C LEU A 192 30.53 12.76 -5.91
N ALA A 193 29.86 11.63 -5.72
CA ALA A 193 29.96 10.46 -6.59
C ALA A 193 29.49 10.76 -8.01
N HIS A 194 28.42 11.56 -8.17
CA HIS A 194 28.01 12.07 -9.48
C HIS A 194 29.16 12.82 -10.16
N GLY A 195 29.76 13.79 -9.47
CA GLY A 195 30.86 14.59 -10.03
C GLY A 195 32.08 13.74 -10.42
N LEU A 196 32.52 12.85 -9.52
CA LEU A 196 33.64 11.94 -9.79
C LEU A 196 33.34 10.93 -10.91
N GLY A 197 32.12 10.39 -10.95
CA GLY A 197 31.67 9.50 -12.01
C GLY A 197 31.56 10.20 -13.36
N LEU A 198 31.11 11.47 -13.38
CA LEU A 198 31.08 12.30 -14.58
C LEU A 198 32.48 12.55 -15.12
N GLU A 199 33.45 12.85 -14.25
CA GLU A 199 34.86 12.97 -14.63
C GLU A 199 35.41 11.66 -15.21
N ALA A 200 35.10 10.52 -14.59
CA ALA A 200 35.52 9.21 -15.09
C ALA A 200 34.93 8.88 -16.48
N LEU A 201 33.63 9.12 -16.68
CA LEU A 201 32.97 8.93 -17.97
C LEU A 201 33.58 9.82 -19.07
N ARG A 202 33.81 11.10 -18.77
CA ARG A 202 34.40 12.05 -19.71
C ARG A 202 35.84 11.70 -20.05
N ALA A 203 36.63 11.25 -19.07
CA ALA A 203 38.00 10.82 -19.30
C ALA A 203 38.08 9.63 -20.28
N GLN A 204 37.05 8.79 -20.34
CA GLN A 204 36.96 7.68 -21.28
C GLN A 204 36.31 8.03 -22.63
N GLY A 205 35.76 9.24 -22.78
CA GLY A 205 35.21 9.73 -24.05
C GLY A 205 33.69 9.80 -24.12
N ALA A 206 32.97 9.72 -22.99
CA ALA A 206 31.52 9.89 -22.99
C ALA A 206 31.14 11.28 -23.55
N ALA A 207 30.36 11.27 -24.64
CA ALA A 207 29.97 12.50 -25.34
C ALA A 207 28.80 13.24 -24.65
N ARG A 208 27.88 12.50 -24.02
CA ARG A 208 26.74 13.06 -23.30
C ARG A 208 26.56 12.34 -21.97
N ALA A 209 26.73 13.06 -20.88
CA ALA A 209 26.55 12.55 -19.53
C ALA A 209 25.79 13.54 -18.64
N GLY A 210 24.97 12.99 -17.75
CA GLY A 210 24.06 13.75 -16.92
C GLY A 210 23.65 13.04 -15.64
N VAL A 211 22.60 13.56 -15.02
CA VAL A 211 21.99 13.05 -13.80
C VAL A 211 20.48 13.14 -13.90
N VAL A 212 19.78 12.22 -13.23
CA VAL A 212 18.33 12.20 -13.17
C VAL A 212 17.87 12.61 -11.77
N LEU A 213 16.98 13.60 -11.69
CA LEU A 213 16.39 14.07 -10.44
C LEU A 213 14.87 13.86 -10.45
N ASN A 214 14.32 13.37 -9.33
CA ASN A 214 12.91 13.49 -9.03
C ASN A 214 12.63 14.93 -8.62
N LEU A 215 11.80 15.63 -9.39
CA LEU A 215 11.52 17.03 -9.16
C LEU A 215 10.01 17.25 -9.11
N SER A 216 9.57 18.00 -8.11
CA SER A 216 8.14 18.26 -7.89
C SER A 216 7.93 19.74 -7.55
N PRO A 217 7.01 20.46 -8.21
CA PRO A 217 6.62 21.78 -7.74
C PRO A 217 5.98 21.63 -6.35
N VAL A 218 6.41 22.47 -5.42
CA VAL A 218 5.86 22.53 -4.06
C VAL A 218 4.81 23.65 -4.04
N LEU A 219 3.59 23.31 -3.67
CA LEU A 219 2.42 24.17 -3.76
C LEU A 219 1.61 24.10 -2.46
N THR A 220 0.76 25.11 -2.21
CA THR A 220 -0.26 25.00 -1.17
C THR A 220 -1.48 24.20 -1.65
N PRO A 221 -2.31 23.66 -0.73
CA PRO A 221 -3.60 23.07 -1.09
C PRO A 221 -4.49 23.99 -1.92
N ALA A 222 -4.44 25.29 -1.67
CA ALA A 222 -5.21 26.28 -2.43
C ALA A 222 -4.71 26.40 -3.87
N GLN A 223 -3.38 26.46 -4.06
CA GLN A 223 -2.77 26.56 -5.39
C GLN A 223 -3.02 25.34 -6.27
N LEU A 224 -3.12 24.15 -5.67
CA LEU A 224 -3.46 22.92 -6.39
C LEU A 224 -4.85 22.96 -7.03
N GLY A 225 -5.81 23.64 -6.39
CA GLY A 225 -7.16 23.84 -6.94
C GLY A 225 -7.25 25.05 -7.87
N ASP A 226 -6.49 26.10 -7.57
CA ASP A 226 -6.45 27.35 -8.32
C ASP A 226 -5.05 27.98 -8.24
N MET A 227 -4.30 27.92 -9.34
CA MET A 227 -2.94 28.48 -9.42
C MET A 227 -2.88 30.00 -9.20
N SER A 228 -4.01 30.71 -9.29
CA SER A 228 -4.09 32.15 -9.01
C SER A 228 -4.34 32.48 -7.52
N ALA A 229 -4.55 31.46 -6.68
CA ALA A 229 -4.77 31.64 -5.26
C ALA A 229 -3.56 32.31 -4.58
N GLY A 230 -3.84 33.32 -3.76
CA GLY A 230 -2.83 33.96 -2.91
C GLY A 230 -2.29 33.00 -1.84
N ILE A 231 -1.04 33.20 -1.45
CA ILE A 231 -0.34 32.37 -0.47
C ILE A 231 -0.12 33.20 0.80
N PRO A 232 -0.60 32.77 1.98
CA PRO A 232 -0.22 33.38 3.25
C PRO A 232 1.30 33.32 3.48
N ASP A 233 1.88 34.33 4.16
CA ASP A 233 3.34 34.40 4.36
C ASP A 233 3.91 33.16 5.06
N GLU A 234 3.17 32.59 6.02
CA GLU A 234 3.57 31.37 6.74
C GLU A 234 3.61 30.14 5.81
N ASP A 235 2.61 30.01 4.94
CA ASP A 235 2.55 28.93 3.94
C ASP A 235 3.63 29.11 2.88
N ALA A 236 3.94 30.34 2.48
CA ALA A 236 5.01 30.63 1.55
C ALA A 236 6.38 30.21 2.11
N ALA A 237 6.62 30.42 3.41
CA ALA A 237 7.82 29.94 4.08
C ALA A 237 7.89 28.40 4.16
N ALA A 238 6.74 27.74 4.39
CA ALA A 238 6.66 26.27 4.37
C ALA A 238 6.96 25.70 2.97
N VAL A 239 6.36 26.29 1.92
CA VAL A 239 6.61 25.95 0.51
C VAL A 239 8.09 26.12 0.17
N ALA A 240 8.68 27.27 0.49
CA ALA A 240 10.09 27.54 0.20
C ALA A 240 11.04 26.56 0.90
N ARG A 241 10.73 26.17 2.14
CA ARG A 241 11.55 25.20 2.90
C ARG A 241 11.50 23.80 2.29
N ILE A 242 10.33 23.31 1.92
CA ILE A 242 10.18 21.99 1.31
C ILE A 242 10.74 21.98 -0.11
N ASP A 243 10.59 23.08 -0.86
CA ASP A 243 11.25 23.23 -2.16
C ASP A 243 12.78 23.16 -2.04
N ALA A 244 13.34 23.79 -1.01
CA ALA A 244 14.76 23.71 -0.74
C ALA A 244 15.19 22.27 -0.44
N LEU A 245 14.49 21.59 0.47
CA LEU A 245 14.78 20.20 0.88
C LEU A 245 14.60 19.16 -0.24
N HIS A 246 13.59 19.33 -1.10
CA HIS A 246 13.27 18.38 -2.16
C HIS A 246 14.08 18.64 -3.44
N ASN A 247 14.02 19.87 -3.95
CA ASN A 247 14.51 20.21 -5.28
C ASN A 247 15.88 20.89 -5.22
N ARG A 248 15.97 22.03 -4.53
CA ARG A 248 17.15 22.92 -4.65
C ARG A 248 18.39 22.38 -3.98
N GLN A 249 18.25 21.53 -2.98
CA GLN A 249 19.38 20.84 -2.34
C GLN A 249 20.19 19.99 -3.34
N PHE A 250 19.58 19.55 -4.44
CA PHE A 250 20.26 18.81 -5.49
C PHE A 250 20.55 19.70 -6.70
N LEU A 251 19.57 20.49 -7.15
CA LEU A 251 19.75 21.38 -8.31
C LEU A 251 20.88 22.39 -8.13
N GLU A 252 20.97 23.07 -6.98
CA GLU A 252 21.95 24.13 -6.80
C GLU A 252 23.40 23.63 -6.68
N PRO A 253 23.71 22.53 -5.95
CA PRO A 253 25.06 21.98 -5.98
C PRO A 253 25.48 21.53 -7.39
N LEU A 254 24.59 20.85 -8.12
CA LEU A 254 24.85 20.32 -9.46
C LEU A 254 25.03 21.42 -10.52
N LEU A 255 24.19 22.46 -10.48
CA LEU A 255 24.12 23.46 -11.57
C LEU A 255 24.71 24.82 -11.20
N ARG A 256 25.00 25.06 -9.91
CA ARG A 256 25.56 26.33 -9.40
C ARG A 256 26.77 26.14 -8.50
N GLY A 257 27.17 24.90 -8.19
CA GLY A 257 28.32 24.63 -7.32
C GLY A 257 28.14 25.15 -5.89
N ARG A 258 26.90 25.23 -5.38
CA ARG A 258 26.62 25.68 -4.00
C ARG A 258 25.32 25.11 -3.46
N TYR A 259 25.27 24.88 -2.15
CA TYR A 259 23.99 24.59 -1.48
C TYR A 259 23.15 25.86 -1.32
N PRO A 260 21.80 25.73 -1.25
CA PRO A 260 20.93 26.81 -0.80
C PRO A 260 21.38 27.33 0.58
N ALA A 261 21.61 28.64 0.69
CA ALA A 261 22.17 29.24 1.91
C ALA A 261 21.27 29.00 3.14
N GLU A 262 19.95 28.93 2.93
CA GLU A 262 18.96 28.64 3.96
C GLU A 262 18.99 27.19 4.48
N LEU A 263 19.57 26.24 3.73
CA LEU A 263 19.71 24.86 4.17
C LEU A 263 20.95 24.62 5.01
N LEU A 264 22.01 25.42 4.87
CA LEU A 264 23.26 25.19 5.59
C LEU A 264 23.09 25.17 7.13
N PRO A 265 22.34 26.11 7.76
CA PRO A 265 22.08 26.04 9.20
C PRO A 265 21.28 24.80 9.62
N LEU A 266 20.42 24.28 8.72
CA LEU A 266 19.69 23.04 8.94
C LEU A 266 20.61 21.81 8.86
N ILE A 267 21.48 21.75 7.86
CA ILE A 267 22.45 20.65 7.74
C ILE A 267 23.41 20.70 8.93
N GLU A 268 23.91 21.87 9.31
CA GLU A 268 24.84 22.04 10.43
C GLU A 268 24.23 21.55 11.76
N ARG A 269 22.99 21.93 12.08
CA ARG A 269 22.35 21.50 13.33
C ARG A 269 21.98 20.01 13.36
N THR A 270 21.79 19.38 12.20
CA THR A 270 21.33 17.99 12.10
C THR A 270 22.48 17.00 11.89
N ALA A 271 23.42 17.30 11.01
CA ALA A 271 24.51 16.41 10.58
C ALA A 271 25.91 17.00 10.82
N GLY A 272 26.00 18.29 11.18
CA GLY A 272 27.24 19.06 11.05
C GLY A 272 27.61 19.31 9.58
N LEU A 273 28.65 20.11 9.33
CA LEU A 273 29.13 20.40 7.96
C LEU A 273 30.42 19.65 7.59
N GLY A 274 31.00 18.85 8.51
CA GLY A 274 32.31 18.22 8.30
C GLY A 274 32.38 17.16 7.19
N HIS A 275 31.23 16.70 6.68
CA HIS A 275 31.15 15.81 5.52
C HIS A 275 31.31 16.56 4.19
N ILE A 276 31.04 17.87 4.17
CA ILE A 276 31.26 18.77 3.03
C ILE A 276 32.69 19.28 3.11
N ARG A 277 33.56 18.82 2.21
CA ARG A 277 34.98 19.23 2.21
C ARG A 277 35.25 20.29 1.15
N ASP A 278 36.30 21.08 1.40
CA ASP A 278 36.80 22.05 0.42
C ASP A 278 37.11 21.37 -0.92
N GLY A 279 36.62 21.95 -2.01
CA GLY A 279 36.73 21.43 -3.37
C GLY A 279 35.62 20.46 -3.80
N ASP A 280 34.78 19.96 -2.88
CA ASP A 280 33.71 19.02 -3.26
C ASP A 280 32.69 19.66 -4.19
N LEU A 281 32.28 20.90 -3.89
CA LEU A 281 31.31 21.60 -4.72
C LEU A 281 31.84 21.96 -6.12
N ASP A 282 33.16 22.08 -6.29
CA ASP A 282 33.77 22.27 -7.62
C ASP A 282 33.69 20.99 -8.47
N VAL A 283 33.78 19.82 -7.82
CA VAL A 283 33.63 18.50 -8.45
C VAL A 283 32.15 18.21 -8.73
N ILE A 284 31.26 18.50 -7.77
CA ILE A 284 29.81 18.30 -7.89
C ILE A 284 29.23 19.21 -8.98
N GLY A 285 29.67 20.47 -9.03
CA GLY A 285 29.16 21.49 -9.96
C GLY A 285 29.78 21.44 -11.35
N ARG A 286 30.45 20.34 -11.72
CA ARG A 286 30.96 20.17 -13.09
C ARG A 286 29.78 20.18 -14.08
N PRO A 287 29.89 20.87 -15.23
CA PRO A 287 28.76 21.02 -16.14
C PRO A 287 28.23 19.67 -16.59
N VAL A 288 26.91 19.47 -16.58
CA VAL A 288 26.25 18.30 -17.18
C VAL A 288 25.75 18.63 -18.57
N ASP A 289 25.68 17.62 -19.45
CA ASP A 289 25.20 17.80 -20.82
C ASP A 289 23.67 17.67 -20.90
N LEU A 290 23.07 16.95 -19.95
CA LEU A 290 21.64 16.65 -19.89
C LEU A 290 21.16 16.51 -18.44
N LEU A 291 20.05 17.16 -18.11
CA LEU A 291 19.33 16.91 -16.86
C LEU A 291 18.10 16.04 -17.14
N GLY A 292 18.08 14.84 -16.58
CA GLY A 292 16.90 13.99 -16.56
C GLY A 292 15.93 14.44 -15.47
N VAL A 293 14.65 14.52 -15.83
CA VAL A 293 13.56 14.90 -14.93
C VAL A 293 12.63 13.70 -14.80
N ASN A 294 12.54 13.18 -13.59
CA ASN A 294 11.49 12.25 -13.19
C ASN A 294 10.36 13.06 -12.54
N TYR A 295 9.18 13.05 -13.15
CA TYR A 295 8.04 13.80 -12.67
C TYR A 295 6.79 12.92 -12.64
N TYR A 296 6.10 12.92 -11.50
CA TYR A 296 4.87 12.17 -11.30
C TYR A 296 3.76 13.03 -10.70
N THR A 297 4.08 13.87 -9.72
CA THR A 297 3.08 14.57 -8.90
C THR A 297 3.66 15.84 -8.25
N PRO A 298 2.84 16.86 -7.94
CA PRO A 298 3.24 17.98 -7.09
C PRO A 298 3.29 17.58 -5.60
N ILE A 299 4.00 18.38 -4.80
CA ILE A 299 3.99 18.27 -3.33
C ILE A 299 3.08 19.37 -2.75
N ALA A 300 2.11 18.98 -1.92
CA ALA A 300 1.16 19.89 -1.28
C ALA A 300 1.55 20.13 0.19
N VAL A 301 1.81 21.38 0.59
CA VAL A 301 2.17 21.72 1.97
C VAL A 301 1.53 23.00 2.47
N GLN A 302 1.37 23.11 3.78
CA GLN A 302 0.98 24.35 4.47
C GLN A 302 1.68 24.46 5.82
N ALA A 303 1.75 25.65 6.38
CA ALA A 303 2.26 25.87 7.72
C ALA A 303 1.33 25.25 8.76
N GLN A 304 1.92 24.56 9.72
CA GLN A 304 1.24 24.07 10.91
C GLN A 304 2.27 24.01 12.05
N PRO A 305 2.42 25.05 12.89
CA PRO A 305 3.51 25.16 13.86
C PRO A 305 3.70 23.97 14.81
N SER A 306 2.64 23.20 15.07
CA SER A 306 2.67 22.02 15.92
C SER A 306 3.01 20.71 15.20
N ALA A 307 3.14 20.72 13.87
CA ALA A 307 3.42 19.51 13.10
C ALA A 307 4.87 19.04 13.34
N PRO A 308 5.08 17.74 13.64
CA PRO A 308 6.43 17.19 13.70
C PRO A 308 7.07 17.20 12.30
N ALA A 309 8.40 17.14 12.23
CA ALA A 309 9.06 16.91 10.96
C ALA A 309 8.66 15.56 10.36
N ASP A 310 8.52 15.52 9.04
CA ASP A 310 8.37 14.28 8.30
C ASP A 310 9.74 13.59 8.24
N PRO A 311 9.85 12.28 8.57
CA PRO A 311 11.12 11.57 8.51
C PRO A 311 11.81 11.58 7.15
N ALA A 312 11.06 11.70 6.04
CA ALA A 312 11.61 11.84 4.69
C ALA A 312 12.07 13.28 4.38
N PHE A 313 11.71 14.26 5.22
CA PHE A 313 12.10 15.66 5.07
C PHE A 313 12.66 16.22 6.40
N PRO A 314 13.83 15.75 6.88
CA PRO A 314 14.43 16.28 8.10
C PRO A 314 14.57 17.81 8.05
N GLY A 315 14.05 18.49 9.07
CA GLY A 315 13.97 19.96 9.10
C GLY A 315 12.63 20.55 8.68
N SER A 316 11.63 19.72 8.38
CA SER A 316 10.27 20.17 8.05
C SER A 316 9.38 20.43 9.28
N GLU A 317 9.95 20.68 10.47
CA GLU A 317 9.15 21.00 11.65
C GLU A 317 8.25 22.22 11.37
N GLY A 318 7.00 22.13 11.78
CA GLY A 318 6.01 23.18 11.54
C GLY A 318 5.39 23.17 10.14
N VAL A 319 5.62 22.12 9.33
CA VAL A 319 5.03 21.96 7.99
C VAL A 319 4.13 20.73 7.95
N LEU A 320 2.91 20.90 7.45
CA LEU A 320 1.98 19.81 7.18
C LEU A 320 2.05 19.43 5.70
N PHE A 321 2.26 18.15 5.41
CA PHE A 321 2.07 17.55 4.09
C PHE A 321 0.60 17.20 3.90
N CYS A 322 -0.04 17.80 2.90
CA CYS A 322 -1.48 17.78 2.74
C CYS A 322 -1.93 16.75 1.70
N SER A 323 -2.99 16.00 2.03
CA SER A 323 -3.79 15.32 1.00
C SER A 323 -4.85 16.29 0.48
N VAL A 324 -4.92 16.44 -0.84
CA VAL A 324 -5.89 17.33 -1.50
C VAL A 324 -7.02 16.54 -2.17
N PRO A 325 -8.26 17.05 -2.20
CA PRO A 325 -9.40 16.39 -2.85
C PRO A 325 -9.34 16.58 -4.37
N THR A 326 -8.32 16.00 -5.01
CA THR A 326 -8.16 15.94 -6.47
C THR A 326 -8.19 14.50 -6.95
N ALA A 327 -8.23 14.29 -8.27
CA ALA A 327 -8.01 12.96 -8.84
C ALA A 327 -6.60 12.48 -8.46
N VAL A 328 -6.51 11.24 -7.98
CA VAL A 328 -5.26 10.62 -7.57
C VAL A 328 -5.04 9.30 -8.31
N THR A 329 -3.77 8.92 -8.47
CA THR A 329 -3.39 7.57 -8.87
C THR A 329 -3.69 6.55 -7.75
N ALA A 330 -3.54 5.25 -7.99
CA ALA A 330 -3.69 4.26 -6.92
C ALA A 330 -2.55 4.33 -5.87
N MET A 331 -1.43 5.00 -6.16
CA MET A 331 -0.42 5.45 -5.19
C MET A 331 -0.94 6.57 -4.27
N GLY A 332 -2.09 7.15 -4.56
CA GLY A 332 -2.63 8.31 -3.84
C GLY A 332 -2.00 9.64 -4.27
N TRP A 333 -1.28 9.67 -5.39
CA TRP A 333 -0.58 10.86 -5.87
C TRP A 333 -1.53 11.79 -6.64
N PRO A 334 -1.58 13.09 -6.31
CA PRO A 334 -2.31 14.08 -7.09
C PRO A 334 -1.97 14.08 -8.58
N ILE A 335 -2.98 14.00 -9.43
CA ILE A 335 -2.83 14.11 -10.89
C ILE A 335 -2.94 15.59 -11.27
N MET A 336 -1.80 16.19 -11.61
CA MET A 336 -1.72 17.60 -12.03
C MET A 336 -0.74 17.79 -13.20
N PRO A 337 -1.22 17.66 -14.45
CA PRO A 337 -0.39 17.86 -15.64
C PRO A 337 0.27 19.24 -15.70
N SER A 338 -0.43 20.29 -15.23
CA SER A 338 0.12 21.65 -15.17
C SER A 338 1.31 21.79 -14.22
N GLY A 339 1.47 20.90 -13.24
CA GLY A 339 2.65 20.87 -12.37
C GLY A 339 3.93 20.58 -13.16
N LEU A 340 3.87 19.75 -14.21
CA LEU A 340 4.99 19.52 -15.11
C LEU A 340 5.38 20.82 -15.84
N SER A 341 4.38 21.57 -16.33
CA SER A 341 4.64 22.84 -17.01
C SER A 341 5.26 23.89 -16.08
N LEU A 342 4.82 23.97 -14.82
CA LEU A 342 5.41 24.85 -13.81
C LEU A 342 6.88 24.51 -13.57
N LEU A 343 7.17 23.21 -13.42
CA LEU A 343 8.53 22.73 -13.21
C LEU A 343 9.43 23.04 -14.41
N LEU A 344 8.99 22.69 -15.64
CA LEU A 344 9.79 22.91 -16.85
C LEU A 344 10.05 24.38 -17.12
N ARG A 345 9.06 25.24 -16.88
CA ARG A 345 9.21 26.69 -16.97
C ARG A 345 10.27 27.19 -16.00
N ARG A 346 10.18 26.79 -14.73
CA ARG A 346 11.17 27.15 -13.71
C ARG A 346 12.57 26.71 -14.12
N LEU A 347 12.74 25.45 -14.54
CA LEU A 347 14.05 24.93 -14.95
C LEU A 347 14.62 25.71 -16.15
N SER A 348 13.76 26.08 -17.11
CA SER A 348 14.17 26.86 -18.28
C SER A 348 14.53 28.31 -17.94
N GLU A 349 13.85 28.91 -16.95
CA GLU A 349 14.13 30.27 -16.48
C GLU A 349 15.39 30.32 -15.60
N GLU A 350 15.57 29.36 -14.69
CA GLU A 350 16.67 29.33 -13.72
C GLU A 350 17.96 28.70 -14.25
N TYR A 351 17.87 27.80 -15.23
CA TYR A 351 18.99 27.03 -15.80
C TYR A 351 18.91 26.96 -17.35
N PRO A 352 18.88 28.12 -18.05
CA PRO A 352 18.57 28.19 -19.49
C PRO A 352 19.53 27.41 -20.41
N GLU A 353 20.76 27.17 -19.96
CA GLU A 353 21.78 26.45 -20.72
C GLU A 353 21.68 24.92 -20.57
N THR A 354 20.85 24.41 -19.65
CA THR A 354 20.73 22.97 -19.39
C THR A 354 19.68 22.34 -20.31
N GLU A 355 20.09 21.36 -21.12
CA GLU A 355 19.14 20.55 -21.89
C GLU A 355 18.38 19.61 -20.93
N LEU A 356 17.07 19.43 -21.18
CA LEU A 356 16.19 18.63 -20.33
C LEU A 356 15.69 17.39 -21.05
N MET A 357 15.45 16.31 -20.32
CA MET A 357 14.71 15.15 -20.81
C MET A 357 13.76 14.64 -19.72
N ILE A 358 12.51 14.33 -20.08
CA ILE A 358 11.66 13.59 -19.15
C ILE A 358 12.13 12.14 -19.18
N THR A 359 12.79 11.70 -18.11
CA THR A 359 13.40 10.36 -18.02
C THR A 359 12.47 9.34 -17.38
N GLU A 360 11.48 9.82 -16.62
CA GLU A 360 10.36 9.05 -16.12
C GLU A 360 9.12 9.94 -15.97
N ASN A 361 8.00 9.46 -16.50
CA ASN A 361 6.66 9.93 -16.19
C ASN A 361 5.68 8.79 -16.51
N GLY A 362 4.72 8.57 -15.61
CA GLY A 362 3.75 7.50 -15.72
C GLY A 362 2.84 7.45 -14.52
N ALA A 363 1.94 6.47 -14.46
CA ALA A 363 1.00 6.35 -13.36
C ALA A 363 0.59 4.90 -13.11
N ASP A 364 0.41 4.58 -11.82
CA ASP A 364 -0.25 3.35 -11.40
C ASP A 364 -1.77 3.52 -11.44
N PHE A 365 -2.43 2.47 -11.93
CA PHE A 365 -3.87 2.29 -11.89
C PHE A 365 -4.16 0.80 -11.75
N GLU A 366 -5.35 0.46 -11.27
CA GLU A 366 -5.78 -0.93 -11.21
C GLU A 366 -6.02 -1.47 -12.62
N ASP A 367 -5.28 -2.53 -12.98
CA ASP A 367 -5.43 -3.21 -14.26
C ASP A 367 -6.31 -4.45 -14.10
N VAL A 368 -7.35 -4.55 -14.93
CA VAL A 368 -8.20 -5.73 -15.04
C VAL A 368 -7.85 -6.48 -16.33
N VAL A 369 -7.44 -7.74 -16.20
CA VAL A 369 -7.14 -8.61 -17.34
C VAL A 369 -8.45 -9.25 -17.80
N THR A 370 -8.88 -8.95 -19.03
CA THR A 370 -10.08 -9.52 -19.65
C THR A 370 -9.70 -10.44 -20.81
N GLY A 371 -10.69 -11.15 -21.38
CA GLY A 371 -10.45 -12.04 -22.53
C GLY A 371 -10.07 -11.31 -23.81
N ASP A 372 -10.37 -10.01 -23.90
CA ASP A 372 -10.15 -9.13 -25.05
C ASP A 372 -9.00 -8.14 -24.86
N GLY A 373 -8.39 -8.04 -23.67
CA GLY A 373 -7.20 -7.20 -23.45
C GLY A 373 -7.08 -6.64 -22.03
N ILE A 374 -6.36 -5.52 -21.90
CA ILE A 374 -6.26 -4.72 -20.67
C ILE A 374 -6.54 -3.27 -21.06
N HIS A 375 -7.71 -2.78 -20.66
CA HIS A 375 -8.26 -1.49 -21.08
C HIS A 375 -7.97 -0.38 -20.05
N ASP A 376 -6.74 0.12 -20.04
CA ASP A 376 -6.20 1.07 -19.06
C ASP A 376 -6.36 2.54 -19.48
N VAL A 377 -7.61 2.95 -19.74
CA VAL A 377 -7.97 4.30 -20.18
C VAL A 377 -7.53 5.41 -19.22
N ASP A 378 -7.43 5.15 -17.91
CA ASP A 378 -6.90 6.10 -16.93
C ASP A 378 -5.42 6.39 -17.17
N ARG A 379 -4.62 5.34 -17.42
CA ARG A 379 -3.18 5.46 -17.72
C ARG A 379 -2.95 6.25 -18.99
N ILE A 380 -3.73 5.95 -20.05
CA ILE A 380 -3.70 6.73 -21.30
C ILE A 380 -4.01 8.20 -21.03
N SER A 381 -5.08 8.49 -20.28
CA SER A 381 -5.50 9.87 -20.00
C SER A 381 -4.42 10.64 -19.23
N PHE A 382 -3.80 10.01 -18.22
CA PHE A 382 -2.71 10.61 -17.46
C PHE A 382 -1.54 10.99 -18.37
N VAL A 383 -1.04 10.04 -19.17
CA VAL A 383 0.12 10.27 -20.04
C VAL A 383 -0.21 11.28 -21.13
N GLU A 384 -1.40 11.20 -21.74
CA GLU A 384 -1.84 12.16 -22.76
C GLU A 384 -1.85 13.59 -22.22
N GLU A 385 -2.43 13.82 -21.04
CA GLU A 385 -2.52 15.16 -20.45
C GLU A 385 -1.13 15.72 -20.10
N HIS A 386 -0.22 14.89 -19.59
CA HIS A 386 1.17 15.30 -19.31
C HIS A 386 1.95 15.58 -20.59
N LEU A 387 1.77 14.81 -21.66
CA LEU A 387 2.38 15.09 -22.95
C LEU A 387 1.84 16.39 -23.58
N ARG A 388 0.55 16.72 -23.36
CA ARG A 388 0.00 18.02 -23.77
C ARG A 388 0.63 19.17 -22.99
N ALA A 389 0.79 19.02 -21.68
CA ALA A 389 1.47 19.99 -20.83
C ALA A 389 2.93 20.19 -21.27
N LEU A 390 3.64 19.10 -21.55
CA LEU A 390 5.01 19.11 -22.07
C LEU A 390 5.10 19.81 -23.43
N ARG A 391 4.19 19.51 -24.37
CA ARG A 391 4.15 20.17 -25.68
C ARG A 391 4.00 21.68 -25.51
N THR A 392 3.05 22.13 -24.69
CA THR A 392 2.85 23.56 -24.42
C THR A 392 4.12 24.18 -23.85
N SER A 393 4.80 23.53 -22.89
CA SER A 393 6.04 24.06 -22.32
C SER A 393 7.17 24.16 -23.36
N ILE A 394 7.26 23.23 -24.31
CA ILE A 394 8.22 23.33 -25.41
C ILE A 394 7.83 24.47 -26.38
N ASP A 395 6.54 24.67 -26.67
CA ASP A 395 6.07 25.84 -27.44
C ASP A 395 6.43 27.17 -26.76
N GLU A 396 6.46 27.17 -25.42
CA GLU A 396 6.87 28.32 -24.59
C GLU A 396 8.41 28.45 -24.43
N GLY A 397 9.19 27.55 -25.02
CA GLY A 397 10.66 27.65 -25.07
C GLY A 397 11.42 26.67 -24.17
N ALA A 398 10.74 25.75 -23.47
CA ALA A 398 11.43 24.74 -22.68
C ALA A 398 12.27 23.80 -23.56
N ARG A 399 13.56 23.66 -23.23
CA ARG A 399 14.54 22.87 -23.99
C ARG A 399 14.46 21.37 -23.65
N VAL A 400 13.32 20.75 -23.94
CA VAL A 400 13.10 19.31 -23.68
C VAL A 400 13.31 18.49 -24.95
N ARG A 401 14.29 17.58 -24.93
CA ARG A 401 14.71 16.80 -26.10
C ARG A 401 13.95 15.49 -26.30
N GLY A 402 13.30 14.99 -25.26
CA GLY A 402 12.60 13.72 -25.34
C GLY A 402 11.82 13.35 -24.08
N TYR A 403 11.08 12.24 -24.19
CA TYR A 403 10.21 11.71 -23.16
C TYR A 403 10.35 10.19 -23.09
N LEU A 404 10.70 9.69 -21.91
CA LEU A 404 10.80 8.28 -21.58
C LEU A 404 9.66 7.92 -20.61
N LEU A 405 8.79 7.03 -21.06
CA LEU A 405 7.64 6.59 -20.28
C LEU A 405 8.08 5.61 -19.19
N TRP A 406 7.67 5.87 -17.94
CA TRP A 406 7.81 4.92 -16.84
C TRP A 406 6.51 4.11 -16.67
N SER A 407 6.49 2.79 -16.84
CA SER A 407 7.59 1.90 -17.23
C SER A 407 7.23 1.07 -18.46
N LEU A 408 8.23 0.42 -19.07
CA LEU A 408 7.96 -0.58 -20.12
C LEU A 408 7.09 -1.71 -19.57
N LEU A 409 7.55 -2.36 -18.49
CA LEU A 409 6.95 -3.55 -17.89
C LEU A 409 6.32 -3.22 -16.53
N ASP A 410 5.23 -3.90 -16.18
CA ASP A 410 4.87 -4.08 -14.78
C ASP A 410 6.05 -4.75 -14.06
N CYS A 411 6.48 -4.18 -12.94
CA CYS A 411 7.72 -4.56 -12.27
C CYS A 411 7.54 -4.54 -10.74
N VAL A 412 8.60 -4.92 -10.01
CA VAL A 412 8.62 -4.77 -8.55
C VAL A 412 8.64 -3.28 -8.21
N GLU A 413 7.62 -2.74 -7.57
CA GLU A 413 7.59 -1.34 -7.12
C GLU A 413 8.18 -1.23 -5.70
N TRP A 414 9.49 -1.51 -5.59
CA TRP A 414 10.25 -1.31 -4.35
C TRP A 414 9.57 -1.93 -3.11
N ALA A 415 9.33 -1.14 -2.06
CA ALA A 415 8.67 -1.60 -0.83
C ALA A 415 7.18 -1.95 -1.01
N ASP A 416 6.55 -1.54 -2.11
CA ASP A 416 5.17 -1.89 -2.45
C ASP A 416 5.04 -3.22 -3.24
N GLY A 417 6.17 -3.85 -3.59
CA GLY A 417 6.22 -5.13 -4.27
C GLY A 417 5.50 -5.13 -5.63
N TYR A 418 4.90 -6.26 -6.00
CA TYR A 418 4.21 -6.45 -7.30
C TYR A 418 2.80 -5.81 -7.37
N ARG A 419 2.37 -5.13 -6.30
CA ARG A 419 1.00 -4.61 -6.18
C ARG A 419 0.76 -3.41 -7.10
N ARG A 420 1.78 -2.59 -7.33
CA ARG A 420 1.71 -1.35 -8.12
C ARG A 420 2.12 -1.65 -9.54
N LYS A 421 1.39 -1.07 -10.50
CA LYS A 421 1.52 -1.38 -11.92
C LYS A 421 1.67 -0.12 -12.75
N PHE A 422 2.92 0.26 -13.05
CA PHE A 422 3.25 1.39 -13.92
C PHE A 422 3.42 1.00 -15.38
N GLY A 423 3.61 -0.29 -15.68
CA GLY A 423 3.96 -0.77 -17.01
C GLY A 423 2.90 -0.46 -18.06
N ILE A 424 3.33 -0.13 -19.28
CA ILE A 424 2.45 -0.18 -20.46
C ILE A 424 2.31 -1.62 -21.00
N VAL A 425 3.20 -2.52 -20.58
CA VAL A 425 3.12 -3.96 -20.80
C VAL A 425 2.87 -4.64 -19.46
N HIS A 426 1.77 -5.38 -19.38
CA HIS A 426 1.48 -6.22 -18.23
C HIS A 426 2.39 -7.44 -18.18
N VAL A 427 2.89 -7.76 -17.00
CA VAL A 427 3.64 -8.99 -16.73
C VAL A 427 2.82 -9.86 -15.78
N ASP A 428 2.48 -11.06 -16.22
CA ASP A 428 2.02 -12.10 -15.31
C ASP A 428 3.24 -12.66 -14.57
N PHE A 429 3.44 -12.24 -13.32
CA PHE A 429 4.62 -12.64 -12.54
C PHE A 429 4.72 -14.16 -12.27
N THR A 430 3.62 -14.91 -12.43
CA THR A 430 3.62 -16.38 -12.28
C THR A 430 4.08 -17.06 -13.56
N THR A 431 3.56 -16.64 -14.72
CA THR A 431 3.84 -17.28 -16.01
C THR A 431 4.94 -16.58 -16.81
N GLN A 432 5.34 -15.40 -16.37
CA GLN A 432 6.25 -14.47 -17.05
C GLN A 432 5.73 -14.01 -18.42
N ARG A 433 4.43 -14.16 -18.70
CA ARG A 433 3.82 -13.74 -19.96
C ARG A 433 3.68 -12.22 -20.01
N ARG A 434 4.16 -11.61 -21.10
CA ARG A 434 3.95 -10.19 -21.42
C ARG A 434 2.64 -10.00 -22.19
N LEU A 435 1.83 -9.03 -21.78
CA LEU A 435 0.60 -8.63 -22.45
C LEU A 435 0.57 -7.13 -22.67
N LEU A 436 0.41 -6.69 -23.92
CA LEU A 436 0.27 -5.27 -24.22
C LEU A 436 -1.03 -4.74 -23.61
N LYS A 437 -0.93 -3.63 -22.88
CA LYS A 437 -2.11 -2.85 -22.48
C LYS A 437 -2.51 -1.91 -23.62
N ASP A 438 -3.72 -1.37 -23.56
CA ASP A 438 -4.16 -0.35 -24.53
C ASP A 438 -3.23 0.87 -24.54
N SER A 439 -2.63 1.21 -23.39
CA SER A 439 -1.62 2.27 -23.29
C SER A 439 -0.36 1.99 -24.12
N ALA A 440 0.11 0.75 -24.25
CA ALA A 440 1.24 0.43 -25.13
C ALA A 440 0.88 0.66 -26.60
N LEU A 441 -0.31 0.21 -27.02
CA LEU A 441 -0.79 0.40 -28.40
C LEU A 441 -1.01 1.88 -28.72
N TRP A 442 -1.56 2.64 -27.77
CA TRP A 442 -1.72 4.08 -27.89
C TRP A 442 -0.37 4.79 -27.96
N TYR A 443 0.59 4.43 -27.10
CA TYR A 443 1.91 5.07 -27.07
C TYR A 443 2.68 4.80 -28.37
N ARG A 444 2.64 3.56 -28.91
CA ARG A 444 3.14 3.24 -30.26
C ARG A 444 2.58 4.21 -31.32
N ASP A 445 1.29 4.51 -31.26
CA ASP A 445 0.65 5.41 -32.23
C ASP A 445 1.03 6.88 -32.02
N VAL A 446 1.37 7.29 -30.79
CA VAL A 446 1.95 8.62 -30.49
C VAL A 446 3.36 8.73 -31.07
N VAL A 447 4.20 7.71 -30.81
CA VAL A 447 5.58 7.63 -31.29
C VAL A 447 5.64 7.67 -32.82
N LYS A 448 4.86 6.81 -33.50
CA LYS A 448 4.79 6.77 -34.96
C LYS A 448 4.36 8.09 -35.60
N ARG A 449 3.56 8.89 -34.89
CA ARG A 449 3.09 10.21 -35.35
C ARG A 449 4.04 11.34 -34.99
N ASN A 450 5.02 11.10 -34.12
CA ASN A 450 5.77 12.13 -33.40
C ASN A 450 4.84 13.16 -32.73
N GLY A 451 3.79 12.68 -32.07
CA GLY A 451 2.88 13.54 -31.32
C GLY A 451 1.44 13.05 -31.18
N LEU A 452 0.65 13.89 -30.53
CA LEU A 452 -0.71 13.56 -30.12
C LEU A 452 -1.70 13.81 -31.25
N GLY A 453 -2.70 12.92 -31.35
CA GLY A 453 -3.84 13.09 -32.24
C GLY A 453 -4.68 14.33 -31.90
N ALA A 454 -5.68 14.62 -32.75
CA ALA A 454 -6.74 15.56 -32.38
C ALA A 454 -7.32 15.16 -31.02
N GLU A 455 -7.63 16.14 -30.16
CA GLU A 455 -8.17 15.88 -28.82
C GLU A 455 -9.21 14.78 -28.88
N ARG A 456 -8.91 13.64 -28.23
CA ARG A 456 -9.95 12.67 -27.94
C ARG A 456 -11.00 13.41 -27.12
N PRO A 457 -12.30 13.16 -27.34
CA PRO A 457 -13.32 13.71 -26.47
C PRO A 457 -12.91 13.39 -25.04
N LYS A 458 -12.68 14.42 -24.21
CA LYS A 458 -12.43 14.24 -22.78
C LYS A 458 -13.47 13.27 -22.25
N ARG A 459 -13.08 12.42 -21.30
CA ARG A 459 -14.02 11.53 -20.60
C ARG A 459 -15.31 12.29 -20.36
N PRO A 460 -16.47 11.74 -20.75
CA PRO A 460 -17.71 12.45 -20.61
C PRO A 460 -17.84 12.86 -19.15
N THR A 461 -18.03 14.14 -18.89
CA THR A 461 -18.28 14.62 -17.55
C THR A 461 -19.78 14.72 -17.33
N LEU A 462 -20.22 15.02 -16.11
CA LEU A 462 -21.63 15.35 -15.86
C LEU A 462 -22.09 16.49 -16.78
N GLU A 463 -21.21 17.43 -17.11
CA GLU A 463 -21.44 18.54 -18.02
C GLU A 463 -21.59 18.05 -19.47
N THR A 464 -20.78 17.10 -19.92
CA THR A 464 -20.90 16.50 -21.26
C THR A 464 -22.21 15.72 -21.41
N VAL A 465 -22.58 14.94 -20.38
CA VAL A 465 -23.86 14.22 -20.34
C VAL A 465 -25.03 15.20 -20.30
N ALA A 466 -24.91 16.30 -19.55
CA ALA A 466 -25.93 17.34 -19.45
C ALA A 466 -26.18 18.05 -20.78
N ALA A 467 -25.09 18.41 -21.48
CA ALA A 467 -25.16 18.98 -22.82
C ALA A 467 -25.80 18.01 -23.83
N ARG A 468 -25.43 16.72 -23.78
CA ARG A 468 -25.96 15.68 -24.68
C ARG A 468 -27.43 15.37 -24.42
N ALA A 469 -27.86 15.38 -23.16
CA ALA A 469 -29.24 15.16 -22.74
C ALA A 469 -30.09 16.45 -22.77
N ARG A 470 -29.49 17.61 -23.04
CA ARG A 470 -30.13 18.94 -23.03
C ARG A 470 -30.82 19.27 -21.70
N VAL A 471 -30.17 18.94 -20.60
CA VAL A 471 -30.64 19.22 -19.24
C VAL A 471 -29.55 19.91 -18.42
N SER A 472 -29.87 20.37 -17.21
CA SER A 472 -28.86 20.93 -16.31
C SER A 472 -27.91 19.84 -15.78
N ARG A 473 -26.66 20.22 -15.48
CA ARG A 473 -25.70 19.38 -14.73
C ARG A 473 -26.33 18.79 -13.46
N ALA A 474 -27.09 19.60 -12.73
CA ALA A 474 -27.80 19.16 -11.53
C ALA A 474 -28.82 18.05 -11.85
N THR A 475 -29.55 18.15 -12.96
CA THR A 475 -30.48 17.11 -13.41
C THR A 475 -29.77 15.80 -13.73
N VAL A 476 -28.60 15.85 -14.39
CA VAL A 476 -27.81 14.65 -14.66
C VAL A 476 -27.30 14.02 -13.37
N SER A 477 -26.76 14.83 -12.47
CA SER A 477 -26.32 14.37 -11.15
C SER A 477 -27.45 13.64 -10.41
N ARG A 478 -28.66 14.21 -10.37
CA ARG A 478 -29.83 13.56 -9.75
C ARG A 478 -30.19 12.23 -10.39
N VAL A 479 -30.15 12.13 -11.72
CA VAL A 479 -30.46 10.88 -12.44
C VAL A 479 -29.41 9.81 -12.19
N VAL A 480 -28.13 10.17 -12.32
CA VAL A 480 -26.99 9.27 -12.08
C VAL A 480 -26.97 8.77 -10.63
N ASN A 481 -27.34 9.63 -9.68
CA ASN A 481 -27.43 9.30 -8.25
C ASN A 481 -28.76 8.67 -7.83
N GLY A 482 -29.64 8.34 -8.79
CA GLY A 482 -30.85 7.57 -8.53
C GLY A 482 -32.01 8.34 -7.88
N GLU A 483 -31.98 9.68 -7.78
CA GLU A 483 -33.02 10.47 -7.09
C GLU A 483 -34.42 10.36 -7.73
N ALA A 484 -35.44 10.12 -6.89
CA ALA A 484 -36.83 9.87 -7.33
C ALA A 484 -37.59 11.08 -7.89
N ARG A 485 -37.07 12.32 -7.74
CA ARG A 485 -37.77 13.56 -8.13
C ARG A 485 -37.61 13.95 -9.61
N VAL A 486 -36.94 13.13 -10.43
CA VAL A 486 -36.76 13.40 -11.85
C VAL A 486 -37.84 12.68 -12.66
N SER A 487 -38.49 13.36 -13.60
CA SER A 487 -39.53 12.75 -14.43
C SER A 487 -38.99 11.55 -15.23
N PRO A 488 -39.81 10.50 -15.47
CA PRO A 488 -39.38 9.30 -16.17
C PRO A 488 -38.74 9.57 -17.53
N ASP A 489 -39.30 10.50 -18.31
CA ASP A 489 -38.82 10.86 -19.65
C ASP A 489 -37.44 11.54 -19.61
N VAL A 490 -37.22 12.43 -18.64
CA VAL A 490 -35.94 13.11 -18.44
C VAL A 490 -34.89 12.12 -17.94
N ARG A 491 -35.25 11.22 -17.03
CA ARG A 491 -34.39 10.14 -16.54
C ARG A 491 -33.96 9.22 -17.69
N ALA A 492 -34.89 8.78 -18.53
CA ALA A 492 -34.58 7.95 -19.69
C ALA A 492 -33.66 8.67 -20.69
N THR A 493 -33.87 9.97 -20.90
CA THR A 493 -33.03 10.80 -21.79
C THR A 493 -31.61 10.93 -21.26
N VAL A 494 -31.44 11.16 -19.95
CA VAL A 494 -30.13 11.23 -19.32
C VAL A 494 -29.42 9.88 -19.30
N LEU A 495 -30.11 8.79 -18.93
CA LEU A 495 -29.51 7.45 -18.94
C LEU A 495 -29.06 7.02 -20.33
N ARG A 496 -29.82 7.39 -21.37
CA ARG A 496 -29.41 7.19 -22.77
C ARG A 496 -28.14 7.98 -23.10
N ALA A 497 -28.06 9.26 -22.69
CA ALA A 497 -26.86 10.06 -22.89
C ALA A 497 -25.65 9.53 -22.10
N VAL A 498 -25.86 9.01 -20.89
CA VAL A 498 -24.82 8.33 -20.08
C VAL A 498 -24.29 7.10 -20.80
N GLN A 499 -25.20 6.26 -21.32
CA GLN A 499 -24.84 5.03 -22.03
C GLN A 499 -24.15 5.31 -23.37
N GLU A 500 -24.65 6.26 -24.17
CA GLU A 500 -24.07 6.65 -25.46
C GLU A 500 -22.68 7.27 -25.31
N LEU A 501 -22.44 8.01 -24.23
CA LEU A 501 -21.16 8.65 -23.96
C LEU A 501 -20.19 7.73 -23.21
N GLY A 502 -20.65 6.64 -22.59
CA GLY A 502 -19.81 5.78 -21.75
C GLY A 502 -19.41 6.43 -20.43
N TYR A 503 -20.28 7.26 -19.84
CA TYR A 503 -20.02 7.92 -18.57
C TYR A 503 -20.12 6.94 -17.39
N VAL A 504 -19.04 6.80 -16.61
CA VAL A 504 -19.02 6.04 -15.35
C VAL A 504 -18.87 7.01 -14.17
N PRO A 505 -19.80 6.99 -13.18
CA PRO A 505 -19.72 7.89 -12.03
C PRO A 505 -18.53 7.57 -11.12
N ASN A 506 -17.73 8.58 -10.76
CA ASN A 506 -16.62 8.42 -9.82
C ASN A 506 -17.14 8.24 -8.37
N ALA A 507 -16.85 7.10 -7.75
CA ALA A 507 -17.30 6.75 -6.40
C ALA A 507 -16.71 7.65 -5.30
N ALA A 508 -15.45 8.10 -5.45
CA ALA A 508 -14.81 9.02 -4.50
C ALA A 508 -15.38 10.45 -4.60
N ALA A 509 -15.74 10.91 -5.80
CA ALA A 509 -16.45 12.18 -5.96
C ALA A 509 -17.88 12.12 -5.39
N ARG A 510 -18.53 10.95 -5.48
CA ARG A 510 -19.86 10.70 -4.90
C ARG A 510 -19.85 10.75 -3.38
N SER A 511 -18.81 10.23 -2.72
CA SER A 511 -18.72 10.26 -1.25
C SER A 511 -18.50 11.67 -0.70
N LEU A 512 -17.79 12.53 -1.45
CA LEU A 512 -17.62 13.95 -1.12
C LEU A 512 -18.94 14.74 -1.18
N VAL A 513 -19.80 14.45 -2.16
CA VAL A 513 -21.09 15.15 -2.33
C VAL A 513 -22.15 14.64 -1.35
N THR A 514 -22.25 13.33 -1.19
CA THR A 514 -23.26 12.69 -0.33
C THR A 514 -22.86 12.68 1.15
N ARG A 515 -21.58 12.96 1.45
CA ARG A 515 -20.94 12.76 2.77
C ARG A 515 -21.11 11.33 3.28
N ARG A 516 -21.28 10.37 2.37
CA ARG A 516 -21.45 8.94 2.63
C ARG A 516 -20.56 8.15 1.68
N THR A 517 -19.74 7.29 2.24
CA THR A 517 -18.88 6.37 1.50
C THR A 517 -19.62 5.14 1.02
N ASP A 518 -20.81 4.87 1.57
CA ASP A 518 -21.52 3.59 1.45
C ASP A 518 -20.63 2.40 1.86
N SER A 519 -19.58 2.64 2.66
CA SER A 519 -18.65 1.61 3.13
C SER A 519 -18.77 1.39 4.64
N VAL A 520 -18.60 0.16 5.09
CA VAL A 520 -18.59 -0.24 6.50
C VAL A 520 -17.31 -1.00 6.79
N ALA A 521 -16.60 -0.63 7.86
CA ALA A 521 -15.47 -1.42 8.33
C ALA A 521 -15.97 -2.62 9.15
N LEU A 522 -15.55 -3.82 8.77
CA LEU A 522 -15.64 -5.01 9.62
C LEU A 522 -14.27 -5.23 10.27
N VAL A 523 -14.16 -4.89 11.55
CA VAL A 523 -12.92 -4.96 12.32
C VAL A 523 -12.93 -6.24 13.13
N LEU A 524 -12.01 -7.14 12.81
CA LEU A 524 -11.81 -8.41 13.50
C LEU A 524 -10.52 -8.35 14.30
N SER A 525 -10.54 -8.87 15.52
CA SER A 525 -9.32 -9.20 16.24
C SER A 525 -9.09 -10.71 16.06
N VAL A 526 -7.93 -11.11 15.57
CA VAL A 526 -7.55 -12.52 15.51
C VAL A 526 -7.44 -13.01 16.96
N PRO A 527 -8.27 -13.98 17.39
CA PRO A 527 -8.29 -14.41 18.77
C PRO A 527 -6.93 -15.04 19.11
N ARG A 528 -6.36 -14.67 20.26
CA ARG A 528 -5.09 -15.26 20.73
C ARG A 528 -5.20 -16.76 21.01
N HIS A 529 -6.44 -17.26 21.12
CA HIS A 529 -6.74 -18.59 21.62
C HIS A 529 -7.57 -19.48 20.67
N GLY A 530 -7.81 -19.08 19.40
CA GLY A 530 -8.58 -19.90 18.44
C GLY A 530 -10.11 -19.81 18.64
N GLY A 531 -10.86 -19.73 17.55
CA GLY A 531 -12.30 -19.42 17.59
C GLY A 531 -12.96 -19.28 16.21
N GLU A 532 -12.58 -20.16 15.28
CA GLU A 532 -12.82 -20.00 13.83
C GLU A 532 -14.30 -19.97 13.42
N ALA A 533 -15.18 -20.65 14.16
CA ALA A 533 -16.59 -20.83 13.77
C ALA A 533 -17.44 -19.55 13.88
N LEU A 534 -17.26 -18.76 14.96
CA LEU A 534 -18.03 -17.52 15.16
C LEU A 534 -17.56 -16.44 14.18
N THR A 535 -16.24 -16.28 14.02
CA THR A 535 -15.64 -15.30 13.10
C THR A 535 -16.05 -15.56 11.66
N SER A 536 -16.00 -16.81 11.20
CA SER A 536 -16.41 -17.17 9.84
C SER A 536 -17.90 -16.88 9.59
N ALA A 537 -18.77 -17.22 10.54
CA ALA A 537 -20.19 -16.98 10.40
C ALA A 537 -20.53 -15.48 10.42
N VAL A 538 -19.86 -14.70 11.26
CA VAL A 538 -20.04 -13.25 11.33
C VAL A 538 -19.61 -12.60 10.03
N VAL A 539 -18.44 -12.94 9.50
CA VAL A 539 -18.00 -12.46 8.19
C VAL A 539 -19.03 -12.82 7.12
N GLN A 540 -19.50 -14.06 7.05
CA GLN A 540 -20.45 -14.49 6.02
C GLN A 540 -21.81 -13.78 6.12
N TYR A 541 -22.44 -13.79 7.30
CA TYR A 541 -23.80 -13.30 7.48
C TYR A 541 -23.88 -11.77 7.56
N VAL A 542 -22.96 -11.11 8.27
CA VAL A 542 -22.94 -9.65 8.32
C VAL A 542 -22.65 -9.09 6.94
N THR A 543 -21.74 -9.73 6.18
CA THR A 543 -21.43 -9.31 4.82
C THR A 543 -22.65 -9.37 3.92
N SER A 544 -23.33 -10.52 3.90
CA SER A 544 -24.53 -10.70 3.09
C SER A 544 -25.63 -9.67 3.39
N VAL A 545 -25.86 -9.33 4.66
CA VAL A 545 -26.91 -8.37 5.04
C VAL A 545 -26.53 -6.93 4.69
N LEU A 546 -25.27 -6.54 4.89
CA LEU A 546 -24.80 -5.19 4.57
C LEU A 546 -24.68 -4.97 3.06
N GLU A 547 -24.22 -5.95 2.29
CA GLU A 547 -24.24 -5.93 0.83
C GLU A 547 -25.66 -5.81 0.28
N GLY A 548 -26.61 -6.56 0.85
CA GLY A 548 -28.03 -6.44 0.53
C GLY A 548 -28.63 -5.06 0.81
N ALA A 549 -28.01 -4.28 1.71
CA ALA A 549 -28.34 -2.89 1.99
C ALA A 549 -27.51 -1.88 1.15
N GLY A 550 -26.76 -2.36 0.16
CA GLY A 550 -25.95 -1.54 -0.75
C GLY A 550 -24.66 -1.01 -0.11
N LYS A 551 -24.15 -1.65 0.93
CA LYS A 551 -22.90 -1.26 1.60
C LYS A 551 -21.72 -2.10 1.12
N GLN A 552 -20.60 -1.45 0.85
CA GLN A 552 -19.30 -2.08 0.66
C GLN A 552 -18.67 -2.39 2.02
N ILE A 553 -17.81 -3.41 2.07
CA ILE A 553 -17.21 -3.87 3.32
C ILE A 553 -15.70 -3.81 3.22
N THR A 554 -15.10 -3.10 4.17
CA THR A 554 -13.66 -3.07 4.37
C THR A 554 -13.31 -3.97 5.55
N LEU A 555 -12.68 -5.12 5.27
CA LEU A 555 -12.21 -6.02 6.32
C LEU A 555 -10.89 -5.50 6.91
N MET A 556 -10.79 -5.38 8.23
CA MET A 556 -9.58 -4.91 8.92
C MET A 556 -9.25 -5.81 10.11
N LEU A 557 -7.97 -6.13 10.28
CA LEU A 557 -7.48 -6.93 11.42
C LEU A 557 -6.89 -6.04 12.52
N ALA A 558 -7.29 -6.27 13.77
CA ALA A 558 -6.99 -5.45 14.95
C ALA A 558 -6.01 -6.13 15.93
N ASP A 559 -4.97 -6.78 15.40
CA ASP A 559 -4.11 -7.67 16.19
C ASP A 559 -2.93 -6.96 16.89
N THR A 560 -2.60 -5.74 16.47
CA THR A 560 -1.44 -4.99 16.99
C THR A 560 -1.77 -3.54 17.29
N PRO A 561 -1.01 -2.87 18.18
CA PRO A 561 -1.17 -1.43 18.40
C PRO A 561 -1.08 -0.60 17.13
N GLU A 562 -0.29 -1.05 16.14
CA GLU A 562 -0.17 -0.38 14.85
C GLU A 562 -1.41 -0.59 13.97
N SER A 563 -1.96 -1.81 13.94
CA SER A 563 -3.20 -2.03 13.22
C SER A 563 -4.36 -1.25 13.84
N HIS A 564 -4.39 -1.10 15.18
CA HIS A 564 -5.34 -0.22 15.87
C HIS A 564 -5.23 1.24 15.42
N ARG A 565 -4.00 1.78 15.33
CA ARG A 565 -3.78 3.15 14.82
C ARG A 565 -4.25 3.30 13.37
N ARG A 566 -3.98 2.30 12.52
CA ARG A 566 -4.42 2.28 11.13
C ARG A 566 -5.93 2.25 11.00
N ILE A 567 -6.61 1.41 11.79
CA ILE A 567 -8.08 1.33 11.84
C ILE A 567 -8.67 2.68 12.25
N ILE A 568 -8.14 3.29 13.30
CA ILE A 568 -8.64 4.58 13.77
C ILE A 568 -8.41 5.67 12.73
N ARG A 569 -7.23 5.74 12.11
CA ARG A 569 -6.95 6.70 11.04
C ARG A 569 -7.91 6.54 9.86
N HIS A 570 -8.20 5.29 9.48
CA HIS A 570 -9.14 4.97 8.39
C HIS A 570 -10.56 5.48 8.69
N VAL A 571 -11.02 5.30 9.93
CA VAL A 571 -12.33 5.75 10.40
C VAL A 571 -12.38 7.28 10.56
N GLU A 572 -11.34 7.89 11.13
CA GLU A 572 -11.21 9.36 11.29
C GLU A 572 -11.14 10.08 9.96
N ALA A 573 -10.46 9.49 8.97
CA ALA A 573 -10.43 9.96 7.59
C ALA A 573 -11.77 9.83 6.85
N ARG A 574 -12.84 9.40 7.54
CA ARG A 574 -14.21 9.25 6.99
C ARG A 574 -14.24 8.32 5.76
N GLN A 575 -13.36 7.33 5.72
CA GLN A 575 -13.31 6.34 4.63
C GLN A 575 -14.38 5.25 4.76
N VAL A 576 -15.05 5.19 5.92
CA VAL A 576 -16.22 4.34 6.18
C VAL A 576 -17.31 5.13 6.89
N ASP A 577 -18.56 4.73 6.66
CA ASP A 577 -19.77 5.30 7.26
C ASP A 577 -20.10 4.67 8.61
N GLY A 578 -19.61 3.45 8.87
CA GLY A 578 -19.91 2.69 10.08
C GLY A 578 -18.87 1.62 10.37
N VAL A 579 -18.86 1.12 11.60
CA VAL A 579 -17.93 0.09 12.06
C VAL A 579 -18.69 -1.03 12.77
N VAL A 580 -18.45 -2.26 12.33
CA VAL A 580 -18.74 -3.47 13.10
C VAL A 580 -17.44 -3.93 13.72
N LEU A 581 -17.38 -3.94 15.05
CA LEU A 581 -16.18 -4.36 15.79
C LEU A 581 -16.45 -5.67 16.52
N VAL A 582 -15.62 -6.67 16.23
CA VAL A 582 -15.43 -7.81 17.13
C VAL A 582 -14.32 -7.42 18.10
N PRO A 583 -14.66 -7.11 19.37
CA PRO A 583 -13.71 -6.52 20.31
C PRO A 583 -12.54 -7.49 20.57
N PRO A 584 -11.33 -6.97 20.83
CA PRO A 584 -10.19 -7.79 21.22
C PRO A 584 -10.45 -8.55 22.53
N ASP A 585 -9.73 -9.65 22.73
CA ASP A 585 -9.73 -10.39 24.00
C ASP A 585 -9.17 -9.48 25.13
N GLY A 586 -9.90 -9.36 26.25
CA GLY A 586 -9.48 -8.55 27.41
C GLY A 586 -9.80 -7.04 27.35
N PRO A 587 -9.27 -6.25 28.33
CA PRO A 587 -9.51 -4.81 28.40
C PRO A 587 -8.70 -4.06 27.34
N ASP A 588 -9.37 -3.61 26.29
CA ASP A 588 -8.78 -2.84 25.19
C ASP A 588 -9.49 -1.50 24.94
N THR A 589 -8.74 -0.49 24.49
CA THR A 589 -9.24 0.88 24.30
C THR A 589 -9.76 1.18 22.90
N LEU A 590 -9.62 0.26 21.93
CA LEU A 590 -10.03 0.46 20.54
C LEU A 590 -11.52 0.80 20.43
N THR A 591 -12.37 0.11 21.19
CA THR A 591 -13.81 0.38 21.26
C THR A 591 -14.10 1.84 21.61
N GLU A 592 -13.46 2.37 22.67
CA GLU A 592 -13.67 3.74 23.10
C GLU A 592 -13.08 4.76 22.12
N ARG A 593 -11.91 4.46 21.57
CA ARG A 593 -11.23 5.33 20.60
C ARG A 593 -12.07 5.45 19.32
N LEU A 594 -12.62 4.33 18.84
CA LEU A 594 -13.54 4.33 17.71
C LEU A 594 -14.84 5.06 18.02
N ALA A 595 -15.41 4.89 19.21
CA ALA A 595 -16.61 5.63 19.62
C ALA A 595 -16.40 7.15 19.59
N ARG A 596 -15.19 7.64 19.90
CA ARG A 596 -14.85 9.08 19.88
C ARG A 596 -14.71 9.67 18.48
N THR A 597 -14.58 8.86 17.44
CA THR A 597 -14.49 9.34 16.04
C THR A 597 -15.82 9.93 15.54
N GLY A 598 -16.93 9.65 16.22
CA GLY A 598 -18.26 10.07 15.81
C GLY A 598 -18.85 9.26 14.64
N VAL A 599 -18.15 8.23 14.16
CA VAL A 599 -18.67 7.23 13.22
C VAL A 599 -19.52 6.21 14.02
N PRO A 600 -20.71 5.82 13.55
CA PRO A 600 -21.50 4.75 14.17
C PRO A 600 -20.72 3.44 14.34
N VAL A 601 -20.55 3.01 15.59
CA VAL A 601 -19.92 1.72 15.95
C VAL A 601 -20.95 0.79 16.59
N VAL A 602 -20.90 -0.50 16.26
CA VAL A 602 -21.60 -1.57 16.98
C VAL A 602 -20.65 -2.72 17.30
N LEU A 603 -20.89 -3.41 18.41
CA LEU A 603 -20.04 -4.51 18.86
C LEU A 603 -20.74 -5.86 18.73
N LEU A 604 -19.97 -6.90 18.40
CA LEU A 604 -20.38 -8.29 18.61
C LEU A 604 -19.80 -8.80 19.92
N GLY A 605 -20.66 -9.08 20.89
CA GLY A 605 -20.29 -9.43 22.26
C GLY A 605 -20.19 -8.21 23.17
N LYS A 606 -20.48 -8.44 24.44
CA LYS A 606 -20.35 -7.42 25.49
C LYS A 606 -18.88 -7.06 25.71
N PRO A 607 -18.51 -5.77 25.70
CA PRO A 607 -17.13 -5.34 25.92
C PRO A 607 -16.71 -5.57 27.38
N ALA A 608 -15.42 -5.85 27.60
CA ALA A 608 -14.84 -6.02 28.93
C ALA A 608 -14.86 -4.72 29.76
N ILE A 609 -14.74 -3.57 29.09
CA ILE A 609 -14.85 -2.24 29.68
C ILE A 609 -16.26 -1.71 29.40
N ALA A 610 -16.92 -1.19 30.44
CA ALA A 610 -18.26 -0.60 30.30
C ALA A 610 -18.25 0.52 29.25
N SER A 611 -19.02 0.34 28.18
CA SER A 611 -19.05 1.23 27.03
C SER A 611 -20.48 1.60 26.66
N LEU A 612 -20.65 2.83 26.17
CA LEU A 612 -21.92 3.32 25.61
C LEU A 612 -22.18 2.83 24.19
N VAL A 613 -21.22 2.13 23.58
CA VAL A 613 -21.37 1.55 22.24
C VAL A 613 -22.36 0.38 22.30
N PRO A 614 -23.45 0.40 21.50
CA PRO A 614 -24.41 -0.70 21.46
C PRO A 614 -23.76 -2.01 20.99
N HIS A 615 -24.16 -3.12 21.60
CA HIS A 615 -23.64 -4.44 21.27
C HIS A 615 -24.77 -5.45 21.05
N VAL A 616 -24.46 -6.51 20.30
CA VAL A 616 -25.30 -7.71 20.22
C VAL A 616 -24.56 -8.83 20.92
N ASP A 617 -25.20 -9.46 21.91
CA ASP A 617 -24.66 -10.61 22.64
C ASP A 617 -25.75 -11.68 22.83
N VAL A 618 -25.41 -12.77 23.50
CA VAL A 618 -26.35 -13.81 23.93
C VAL A 618 -26.38 -13.92 25.44
N ASP A 619 -27.44 -14.52 25.98
CA ASP A 619 -27.57 -14.81 27.40
C ASP A 619 -26.64 -15.96 27.83
N ASN A 620 -25.33 -15.70 27.79
CA ASN A 620 -24.25 -16.63 28.15
C ASN A 620 -24.47 -17.23 29.55
N GLY A 621 -24.81 -16.40 30.53
CA GLY A 621 -25.08 -16.84 31.90
C GLY A 621 -26.39 -17.61 32.04
N GLY A 622 -27.46 -17.20 31.35
CA GLY A 622 -28.73 -17.95 31.29
C GLY A 622 -28.57 -19.36 30.73
N GLY A 623 -27.88 -19.49 29.60
CA GLY A 623 -27.60 -20.80 29.00
C GLY A 623 -26.77 -21.70 29.90
N ALA A 624 -25.77 -21.15 30.59
CA ALA A 624 -24.94 -21.93 31.50
C ALA A 624 -25.68 -22.37 32.78
N ARG A 625 -26.64 -21.55 33.25
CA ARG A 625 -27.59 -21.93 34.31
C ARG A 625 -28.50 -23.07 33.85
N GLU A 626 -29.00 -23.02 32.62
CA GLU A 626 -29.84 -24.10 32.05
C GLU A 626 -29.05 -25.42 31.97
N ALA A 627 -27.79 -25.36 31.53
CA ALA A 627 -26.88 -26.52 31.53
C ALA A 627 -26.63 -27.08 32.94
N ALA A 628 -26.39 -26.22 33.94
CA ALA A 628 -26.21 -26.64 35.33
C ALA A 628 -27.47 -27.33 35.88
N ARG A 629 -28.65 -26.71 35.71
CA ARG A 629 -29.93 -27.28 36.16
C ARG A 629 -30.20 -28.63 35.52
N HIS A 630 -29.94 -28.76 34.22
CA HIS A 630 -30.11 -30.03 33.52
C HIS A 630 -29.24 -31.15 34.11
N LEU A 631 -27.97 -30.86 34.46
CA LEU A 631 -27.12 -31.85 35.14
C LEU A 631 -27.67 -32.23 36.53
N LEU A 632 -28.13 -31.25 37.31
CA LEU A 632 -28.72 -31.48 38.64
C LEU A 632 -30.01 -32.30 38.57
N ASP A 633 -30.90 -31.98 37.63
CA ASP A 633 -32.16 -32.69 37.39
C ASP A 633 -31.93 -34.15 36.98
N ARG A 634 -30.78 -34.44 36.37
CA ARG A 634 -30.33 -35.79 36.00
C ARG A 634 -29.60 -36.50 37.14
N GLY A 635 -29.57 -35.89 38.33
CA GLY A 635 -28.99 -36.46 39.55
C GLY A 635 -27.47 -36.33 39.64
N ARG A 636 -26.82 -35.56 38.76
CA ARG A 636 -25.37 -35.32 38.82
C ARG A 636 -25.08 -34.31 39.93
N ARG A 637 -24.12 -34.62 40.79
CA ARG A 637 -23.81 -33.80 41.99
C ARG A 637 -22.32 -33.47 42.10
N ARG A 638 -21.45 -34.21 41.43
CA ARG A 638 -19.99 -34.05 41.49
C ARG A 638 -19.50 -33.56 40.14
N ILE A 639 -19.64 -32.25 39.95
CA ILE A 639 -19.50 -31.61 38.65
C ILE A 639 -18.14 -30.90 38.57
N GLY A 640 -17.35 -31.20 37.55
CA GLY A 640 -16.15 -30.45 37.20
C GLY A 640 -16.44 -29.40 36.12
N VAL A 641 -15.69 -28.31 36.11
CA VAL A 641 -15.81 -27.25 35.10
C VAL A 641 -14.49 -27.11 34.34
N ILE A 642 -14.56 -27.24 33.02
CA ILE A 642 -13.45 -26.93 32.12
C ILE A 642 -13.65 -25.49 31.62
N CYS A 643 -12.88 -24.59 32.20
CA CYS A 643 -13.02 -23.15 32.00
C CYS A 643 -11.97 -22.65 31.00
N GLY A 644 -12.42 -22.11 29.87
CA GLY A 644 -11.56 -21.43 28.92
C GLY A 644 -10.98 -20.13 29.50
N PRO A 645 -10.25 -19.35 28.68
CA PRO A 645 -9.60 -18.12 29.10
C PRO A 645 -10.57 -17.10 29.72
N LEU A 646 -10.24 -16.64 30.94
CA LEU A 646 -11.06 -15.69 31.71
C LEU A 646 -10.92 -14.23 31.24
N ASP A 647 -10.05 -13.94 30.28
CA ASP A 647 -10.02 -12.66 29.57
C ASP A 647 -11.20 -12.48 28.61
N LEU A 648 -11.97 -13.54 28.36
CA LEU A 648 -13.20 -13.52 27.56
C LEU A 648 -14.44 -13.32 28.43
N VAL A 649 -15.14 -12.20 28.25
CA VAL A 649 -16.37 -11.85 28.99
C VAL A 649 -17.45 -12.93 28.87
N ALA A 650 -17.61 -13.52 27.68
CA ALA A 650 -18.58 -14.59 27.47
C ALA A 650 -18.27 -15.83 28.33
N VAL A 651 -16.98 -16.16 28.52
CA VAL A 651 -16.55 -17.29 29.38
C VAL A 651 -16.79 -16.95 30.85
N GLN A 652 -16.52 -15.71 31.27
CA GLN A 652 -16.84 -15.25 32.62
C GLN A 652 -18.34 -15.35 32.92
N ASP A 653 -19.20 -14.89 32.01
CA ASP A 653 -20.66 -14.94 32.17
C ASP A 653 -21.17 -16.38 32.20
N ARG A 654 -20.62 -17.29 31.37
CA ARG A 654 -20.93 -18.74 31.41
C ARG A 654 -20.52 -19.35 32.73
N LEU A 655 -19.28 -19.11 33.18
CA LEU A 655 -18.79 -19.64 34.45
C LEU A 655 -19.65 -19.14 35.61
N ALA A 656 -19.90 -17.82 35.68
CA ALA A 656 -20.70 -17.22 36.74
C ALA A 656 -22.12 -17.79 36.78
N GLY A 657 -22.76 -17.94 35.62
CA GLY A 657 -24.08 -18.56 35.51
C GLY A 657 -24.10 -20.00 36.02
N HIS A 658 -23.14 -20.82 35.57
CA HIS A 658 -23.03 -22.21 36.00
C HIS A 658 -22.80 -22.32 37.51
N LEU A 659 -21.82 -21.58 38.05
CA LEU A 659 -21.46 -21.59 39.46
C LEU A 659 -22.60 -21.10 40.35
N ALA A 660 -23.34 -20.06 39.94
CA ALA A 660 -24.47 -19.54 40.70
C ALA A 660 -25.52 -20.63 40.96
N THR A 661 -25.88 -21.39 39.92
CA THR A 661 -26.84 -22.50 40.06
C THR A 661 -26.30 -23.64 40.92
N LEU A 662 -25.02 -24.00 40.82
CA LEU A 662 -24.45 -25.05 41.67
C LEU A 662 -24.39 -24.62 43.15
N HIS A 663 -24.06 -23.35 43.41
CA HIS A 663 -24.04 -22.80 44.76
C HIS A 663 -25.43 -22.72 45.41
N GLU A 664 -26.49 -22.46 44.63
CA GLU A 664 -27.88 -22.52 45.09
C GLU A 664 -28.22 -23.91 45.68
N ASP A 665 -27.63 -24.97 45.12
CA ASP A 665 -27.76 -26.37 45.57
C ASP A 665 -26.66 -26.81 46.56
N GLY A 666 -25.84 -25.87 47.04
CA GLY A 666 -24.77 -26.12 48.01
C GLY A 666 -23.54 -26.86 47.45
N LEU A 667 -23.44 -26.99 46.12
CA LEU A 667 -22.34 -27.68 45.44
C LEU A 667 -21.22 -26.71 45.09
N ARG A 668 -19.97 -27.18 45.18
CA ARG A 668 -18.77 -26.43 44.80
C ARG A 668 -17.98 -27.26 43.78
N PRO A 669 -18.05 -26.92 42.48
CA PRO A 669 -17.33 -27.67 41.46
C PRO A 669 -15.84 -27.38 41.53
N VAL A 670 -15.03 -28.31 41.03
CA VAL A 670 -13.62 -28.04 40.75
C VAL A 670 -13.46 -27.53 39.33
N ILE A 671 -12.68 -26.47 39.20
CA ILE A 671 -12.50 -25.73 37.98
C ILE A 671 -11.08 -26.01 37.48
N ALA A 672 -10.96 -26.56 36.28
CA ALA A 672 -9.68 -26.67 35.58
C ALA A 672 -9.62 -25.61 34.47
N PRO A 673 -8.57 -24.77 34.45
CA PRO A 673 -8.35 -23.82 33.37
C PRO A 673 -7.92 -24.55 32.09
N ALA A 674 -8.38 -24.05 30.94
CA ALA A 674 -8.04 -24.57 29.62
C ALA A 674 -7.88 -23.42 28.61
N GLY A 675 -7.34 -23.74 27.43
CA GLY A 675 -7.40 -22.86 26.26
C GLY A 675 -8.80 -22.87 25.64
N LEU A 676 -8.90 -22.82 24.30
CA LEU A 676 -10.19 -22.96 23.61
C LEU A 676 -10.26 -24.18 22.69
N ASP A 677 -9.15 -24.88 22.48
CA ASP A 677 -9.07 -26.04 21.61
C ASP A 677 -9.34 -27.36 22.35
N SER A 678 -9.76 -28.38 21.59
CA SER A 678 -10.03 -29.72 22.13
C SER A 678 -8.82 -30.42 22.75
N GLY A 679 -7.59 -30.04 22.39
CA GLY A 679 -6.37 -30.54 23.02
C GLY A 679 -6.24 -30.07 24.48
N SER A 680 -6.39 -28.77 24.71
CA SER A 680 -6.39 -28.19 26.05
C SER A 680 -7.58 -28.69 26.89
N GLY A 681 -8.76 -28.86 26.27
CA GLY A 681 -9.93 -29.47 26.93
C GLY A 681 -9.67 -30.90 27.40
N ALA A 682 -8.99 -31.71 26.60
CA ALA A 682 -8.60 -33.06 27.00
C ALA A 682 -7.59 -33.06 28.17
N ALA A 683 -6.65 -32.12 28.19
CA ALA A 683 -5.68 -31.99 29.28
C ALA A 683 -6.36 -31.62 30.61
N ALA A 684 -7.22 -30.60 30.58
CA ALA A 684 -7.99 -30.18 31.75
C ALA A 684 -8.94 -31.28 32.25
N ALA A 685 -9.55 -32.04 31.34
CA ALA A 685 -10.37 -33.19 31.73
C ALA A 685 -9.55 -34.28 32.45
N ARG A 686 -8.35 -34.63 31.95
CA ARG A 686 -7.47 -35.59 32.63
C ARG A 686 -7.04 -35.11 34.02
N GLU A 687 -6.73 -33.83 34.16
CA GLU A 687 -6.42 -33.22 35.46
C GLU A 687 -7.59 -33.40 36.44
N LEU A 688 -8.81 -33.04 36.03
CA LEU A 688 -10.02 -33.19 36.84
C LEU A 688 -10.31 -34.65 37.22
N LEU A 689 -10.17 -35.58 36.28
CA LEU A 689 -10.46 -37.00 36.49
C LEU A 689 -9.41 -37.69 37.37
N SER A 690 -8.14 -37.29 37.26
CA SER A 690 -7.03 -37.83 38.08
C SER A 690 -7.00 -37.28 39.52
N GLY A 691 -7.68 -36.16 39.78
CA GLY A 691 -7.70 -35.48 41.08
C GLY A 691 -8.43 -36.21 42.22
N GLY A 692 -8.95 -37.42 41.99
CA GLY A 692 -9.52 -38.28 43.03
C GLY A 692 -10.91 -37.86 43.55
N GLN A 693 -11.63 -37.03 42.79
CA GLN A 693 -12.92 -36.45 43.21
C GLN A 693 -14.17 -37.22 42.75
N ASP A 694 -14.00 -38.33 42.04
CA ASP A 694 -15.07 -39.18 41.50
C ASP A 694 -16.20 -38.36 40.83
N LEU A 695 -15.81 -37.55 39.84
CA LEU A 695 -16.72 -36.64 39.14
C LEU A 695 -17.75 -37.44 38.33
N ASP A 696 -19.02 -37.03 38.40
CA ASP A 696 -20.13 -37.64 37.65
C ASP A 696 -20.60 -36.78 36.47
N ALA A 697 -20.11 -35.53 36.35
CA ALA A 697 -20.29 -34.71 35.16
C ALA A 697 -19.17 -33.68 34.94
N LEU A 698 -19.03 -33.24 33.70
CA LEU A 698 -18.21 -32.11 33.28
C LEU A 698 -19.04 -31.09 32.51
N PHE A 699 -18.90 -29.82 32.88
CA PHE A 699 -19.36 -28.69 32.08
C PHE A 699 -18.15 -28.01 31.45
N ALA A 700 -18.14 -27.94 30.12
CA ALA A 700 -17.12 -27.19 29.40
C ALA A 700 -17.71 -25.89 28.84
N THR A 701 -16.95 -24.80 29.02
CA THR A 701 -17.38 -23.45 28.58
C THR A 701 -17.41 -23.25 27.06
N SER A 702 -16.99 -24.25 26.28
CA SER A 702 -17.17 -24.34 24.83
C SER A 702 -17.34 -25.80 24.37
N ASP A 703 -17.88 -26.01 23.17
CA ASP A 703 -17.98 -27.35 22.57
C ASP A 703 -16.64 -27.98 22.25
N GLU A 704 -15.65 -27.22 21.78
CA GLU A 704 -14.30 -27.74 21.53
C GLU A 704 -13.68 -28.35 22.80
N LEU A 705 -13.81 -27.65 23.92
CA LEU A 705 -13.36 -28.14 25.22
C LEU A 705 -14.13 -29.39 25.66
N ALA A 706 -15.45 -29.44 25.44
CA ALA A 706 -16.26 -30.62 25.72
C ALA A 706 -15.86 -31.83 24.86
N ILE A 707 -15.59 -31.62 23.57
CA ILE A 707 -15.11 -32.67 22.66
C ILE A 707 -13.77 -33.23 23.15
N GLY A 708 -12.87 -32.35 23.57
CA GLY A 708 -11.63 -32.74 24.25
C GLY A 708 -11.86 -33.58 25.50
N ALA A 709 -12.81 -33.16 26.34
CA ALA A 709 -13.17 -33.87 27.56
C ALA A 709 -13.76 -35.27 27.29
N MET A 710 -14.61 -35.40 26.28
CA MET A 710 -15.15 -36.70 25.85
C MET A 710 -14.04 -37.64 25.37
N ARG A 711 -13.06 -37.11 24.65
CA ARG A 711 -11.90 -37.89 24.20
C ARG A 711 -11.10 -38.41 25.41
N ALA A 712 -10.81 -37.54 26.37
CA ALA A 712 -10.10 -37.91 27.60
C ALA A 712 -10.89 -38.94 28.42
N ALA A 713 -12.20 -38.77 28.61
CA ALA A 713 -13.04 -39.72 29.33
C ALA A 713 -12.98 -41.12 28.69
N ARG A 714 -13.02 -41.20 27.35
CA ARG A 714 -12.89 -42.46 26.62
C ARG A 714 -11.50 -43.11 26.79
N GLU A 715 -10.44 -42.31 26.80
CA GLU A 715 -9.07 -42.77 27.05
C GLU A 715 -8.91 -43.36 28.46
N GLU A 716 -9.61 -42.80 29.46
CA GLU A 716 -9.66 -43.30 30.84
C GLU A 716 -10.68 -44.45 31.04
N GLY A 717 -11.33 -44.92 29.98
CA GLY A 717 -12.29 -46.03 30.02
C GLY A 717 -13.66 -45.68 30.62
N LEU A 718 -13.98 -44.39 30.79
CA LEU A 718 -15.28 -43.93 31.27
C LEU A 718 -16.30 -43.86 30.13
N ARG A 719 -17.52 -44.34 30.37
CA ARG A 719 -18.63 -44.23 29.43
C ARG A 719 -19.35 -42.90 29.62
N VAL A 720 -19.56 -42.21 28.51
CA VAL A 720 -20.40 -41.02 28.45
C VAL A 720 -21.75 -41.46 27.86
N PRO A 721 -22.90 -41.24 28.55
CA PRO A 721 -23.07 -40.48 29.78
C PRO A 721 -23.08 -41.30 31.07
N GLU A 722 -23.01 -42.64 31.02
CA GLU A 722 -23.31 -43.49 32.19
C GLU A 722 -22.40 -43.19 33.38
N ASP A 723 -21.10 -43.18 33.14
CA ASP A 723 -20.08 -42.93 34.17
C ASP A 723 -19.81 -41.42 34.31
N LEU A 724 -19.81 -40.67 33.20
CA LEU A 724 -19.54 -39.24 33.18
C LEU A 724 -20.43 -38.50 32.18
N ALA A 725 -21.28 -37.58 32.66
CA ALA A 725 -22.04 -36.69 31.79
C ALA A 725 -21.17 -35.53 31.27
N VAL A 726 -21.36 -35.08 30.03
CA VAL A 726 -20.59 -33.95 29.46
C VAL A 726 -21.53 -32.96 28.79
N VAL A 727 -21.40 -31.68 29.12
CA VAL A 727 -22.15 -30.59 28.48
C VAL A 727 -21.19 -29.54 27.92
N GLY A 728 -21.39 -29.19 26.65
CA GLY A 728 -20.67 -28.10 25.96
C GLY A 728 -21.46 -26.80 25.85
N PHE A 729 -20.90 -25.85 25.11
CA PHE A 729 -21.52 -24.55 24.83
C PHE A 729 -21.13 -24.07 23.42
N GLY A 730 -22.12 -23.82 22.57
CA GLY A 730 -21.97 -23.26 21.22
C GLY A 730 -22.96 -23.86 20.22
N ASP A 731 -23.14 -25.18 20.27
CA ASP A 731 -23.76 -26.02 19.25
C ASP A 731 -23.07 -25.99 17.88
N ILE A 732 -21.75 -26.13 17.88
CA ILE A 732 -20.97 -26.24 16.63
C ILE A 732 -21.31 -27.54 15.89
N HIS A 733 -21.08 -27.58 14.58
CA HIS A 733 -21.40 -28.77 13.77
C HIS A 733 -20.78 -30.06 14.34
N ALA A 734 -19.52 -29.98 14.77
CA ALA A 734 -18.79 -31.09 15.38
C ALA A 734 -19.50 -31.68 16.61
N ALA A 735 -20.25 -30.89 17.39
CA ALA A 735 -20.99 -31.36 18.56
C ALA A 735 -22.07 -32.39 18.19
N SER A 736 -22.66 -32.29 16.99
CA SER A 736 -23.62 -33.28 16.49
C SER A 736 -22.98 -34.52 15.88
N CYS A 737 -21.69 -34.45 15.56
CA CYS A 737 -20.91 -35.52 14.95
C CYS A 737 -20.09 -36.35 15.95
N THR A 738 -20.07 -35.98 17.24
CA THR A 738 -19.42 -36.79 18.27
C THR A 738 -20.17 -38.10 18.51
N THR A 739 -19.48 -39.10 19.09
CA THR A 739 -20.10 -40.36 19.52
C THR A 739 -19.83 -40.59 21.01
N PRO A 740 -20.86 -40.51 21.88
CA PRO A 740 -22.24 -40.08 21.60
C PRO A 740 -22.34 -38.58 21.19
N ALA A 741 -23.47 -38.15 20.62
CA ALA A 741 -23.67 -36.76 20.22
C ALA A 741 -23.76 -35.82 21.45
N LEU A 742 -23.05 -34.70 21.41
CA LEU A 742 -22.83 -33.80 22.55
C LEU A 742 -24.05 -32.93 22.88
N THR A 743 -24.53 -33.04 24.12
CA THR A 743 -25.45 -32.08 24.74
C THR A 743 -24.73 -30.74 24.91
N THR A 744 -25.34 -29.66 24.44
CA THR A 744 -24.70 -28.34 24.38
C THR A 744 -25.71 -27.21 24.41
N VAL A 745 -25.29 -26.03 24.87
CA VAL A 745 -26.08 -24.81 24.79
C VAL A 745 -25.92 -24.18 23.41
N ARG A 746 -27.01 -24.09 22.64
CA ARG A 746 -27.01 -23.46 21.32
C ARG A 746 -26.96 -21.94 21.40
N VAL A 747 -26.03 -21.40 20.62
CA VAL A 747 -25.87 -19.96 20.37
C VAL A 747 -26.46 -19.64 18.99
N PRO A 748 -27.46 -18.75 18.87
CA PRO A 748 -28.10 -18.44 17.59
C PRO A 748 -27.24 -17.47 16.75
N VAL A 749 -26.16 -17.99 16.14
CA VAL A 749 -25.15 -17.17 15.43
C VAL A 749 -25.73 -16.38 14.26
N ALA A 750 -26.64 -16.97 13.48
CA ALA A 750 -27.28 -16.28 12.36
C ALA A 750 -28.15 -15.10 12.82
N ASP A 751 -28.89 -15.27 13.93
CA ASP A 751 -29.73 -14.20 14.49
C ASP A 751 -28.88 -13.08 15.09
N GLN A 752 -27.73 -13.40 15.69
CA GLN A 752 -26.77 -12.40 16.16
C GLN A 752 -26.24 -11.55 15.01
N ALA A 753 -25.77 -12.17 13.92
CA ALA A 753 -25.26 -11.46 12.76
C ALA A 753 -26.34 -10.55 12.14
N LEU A 754 -27.57 -11.05 12.03
CA LEU A 754 -28.70 -10.27 11.53
C LEU A 754 -29.06 -9.10 12.44
N ALA A 755 -29.10 -9.32 13.76
CA ALA A 755 -29.33 -8.27 14.74
C ALA A 755 -28.22 -7.21 14.69
N LEU A 756 -26.96 -7.63 14.53
CA LEU A 756 -25.79 -6.75 14.47
C LEU A 756 -25.84 -5.83 13.24
N ALA A 757 -26.11 -6.39 12.06
CA ALA A 757 -26.25 -5.62 10.83
C ALA A 757 -27.43 -4.65 10.91
N ARG A 758 -28.59 -5.08 11.43
CA ARG A 758 -29.76 -4.21 11.65
C ARG A 758 -29.47 -3.08 12.63
N LEU A 759 -28.71 -3.37 13.69
CA LEU A 759 -28.31 -2.40 14.69
C LEU A 759 -27.43 -1.32 14.08
N LEU A 760 -26.44 -1.70 13.25
CA LEU A 760 -25.59 -0.75 12.55
C LEU A 760 -26.38 0.09 11.55
N LEU A 761 -27.18 -0.54 10.68
CA LEU A 761 -28.01 0.17 9.69
C LEU A 761 -28.93 1.19 10.36
N SER A 762 -29.54 0.83 11.50
CA SER A 762 -30.37 1.75 12.27
C SER A 762 -29.57 2.95 12.79
N ARG A 763 -28.31 2.75 13.21
CA ARG A 763 -27.44 3.86 13.65
C ARG A 763 -26.95 4.72 12.49
N LEU A 764 -26.70 4.15 11.31
CA LEU A 764 -26.39 4.89 10.08
C LEU A 764 -27.55 5.81 9.66
N ASP A 765 -28.79 5.42 9.98
CA ASP A 765 -29.98 6.24 9.80
C ASP A 765 -30.18 7.30 10.92
N GLY A 766 -29.25 7.41 11.87
CA GLY A 766 -29.32 8.36 12.98
C GLY A 766 -30.30 7.98 14.10
N ARG A 767 -30.79 6.73 14.12
CA ARG A 767 -31.68 6.25 15.18
C ARG A 767 -30.88 5.87 16.43
N HIS A 768 -31.39 6.22 17.60
CA HIS A 768 -30.85 5.73 18.86
C HIS A 768 -31.21 4.25 19.04
N THR A 769 -30.23 3.42 19.32
CA THR A 769 -30.41 1.97 19.49
C THR A 769 -29.76 1.50 20.79
N SER A 770 -30.41 0.54 21.47
CA SER A 770 -29.88 -0.13 22.67
C SER A 770 -29.23 -1.46 22.30
N SER A 771 -28.40 -2.00 23.20
CA SER A 771 -27.85 -3.35 23.04
C SER A 771 -28.95 -4.41 22.98
N VAL A 772 -28.67 -5.52 22.29
CA VAL A 772 -29.57 -6.65 22.10
C VAL A 772 -28.93 -7.90 22.71
N VAL A 773 -29.64 -8.59 23.59
CA VAL A 773 -29.21 -9.88 24.15
C VAL A 773 -30.19 -10.94 23.66
N LEU A 774 -29.69 -11.91 22.90
CA LEU A 774 -30.51 -12.99 22.35
C LEU A 774 -30.54 -14.20 23.29
N PRO A 775 -31.68 -14.90 23.38
CA PRO A 775 -31.78 -16.08 24.23
C PRO A 775 -30.94 -17.23 23.67
N THR A 776 -30.27 -17.96 24.58
CA THR A 776 -29.68 -19.27 24.28
C THR A 776 -30.68 -20.38 24.57
N ARG A 777 -30.39 -21.61 24.12
CA ARG A 777 -31.22 -22.79 24.43
C ARG A 777 -30.36 -24.02 24.62
N LEU A 778 -30.62 -24.81 25.67
CA LEU A 778 -30.01 -26.13 25.80
C LEU A 778 -30.53 -27.11 24.74
N VAL A 779 -29.60 -27.76 24.03
CA VAL A 779 -29.85 -28.83 23.07
C VAL A 779 -29.41 -30.13 23.71
N VAL A 780 -30.38 -30.85 24.26
CA VAL A 780 -30.15 -32.16 24.90
C VAL A 780 -29.88 -33.21 23.84
N ARG A 781 -28.77 -33.92 23.98
CA ARG A 781 -28.37 -35.07 23.16
C ARG A 781 -27.97 -36.24 24.07
N ALA A 782 -27.02 -37.05 23.64
CA ALA A 782 -26.73 -38.35 24.24
C ALA A 782 -25.60 -38.32 25.28
N THR A 783 -25.00 -37.16 25.60
CA THR A 783 -23.94 -37.05 26.62
C THR A 783 -24.41 -36.70 28.03
N THR A 784 -25.72 -36.69 28.31
CA THR A 784 -26.27 -36.33 29.65
C THR A 784 -27.47 -37.15 30.10
#